data_AF-A0A8H4YBV7-F1
#
_entry.id   AF-A0A8H4YBV7-F1
#
_cell.length_a   1.000
_cell.length_b   1.000
_cell.length_c   1.000
_cell.angle_alpha   90.00
_cell.angle_beta   90.00
_cell.angle_gamma   90.00
#
_symmetry.space_group_name_H-M   'P 1'
#
loop_
_entity.id
_entity.type
_entity.pdbx_description
1 polymer ?
#
loop_
_entity_poly.entity_id
_entity_poly.type
_entity_poly.pdbx_seq_one_letter_code
_entity_poly.pdbx_strand_id
1 'polypeptide(L)'
;MQSVLFLSGIAIAYAAYAYTSNLYRNIAEAKKSGLPYVVAPFSPTFLPWYLMYKLWIPLIKLLPKSWWEQWLEILTPNFAYRTRHDVFARHGDMFFVVSPKMLLLMVCNAEAIRQITSRREHFPKYTESYEILRLFGDNILASEGAVWRMHRKATSASFNEKNAALVFKEAIQQAQGMVRMWMGRGEGDGGTVHTLERDTMRLALNIIAYVGFGLNLLWPGETLHREADPRMAKYGSLDPATGHKMSFVTTISTFLEHILMLLLVPQWLLRMVPLEKAQLATDSYEDFGKYMQELMDEKTKEAQLGERIDGMDLMGQLVRSSYETSTDGGQQGMSPRKGALSREEIQGNAFIMLVAGHETTANAIHFILLELANNPASQRRLQKDIDDILGNQNSSSWEYEKLINPMMASMLGACMNETLRMTPAVVEIPKKVPANQDQTITMDGKSHLIPRNTIISLVAVSVHRNPRYWPGRPSLLRDGEDDINDWVPERWYRKNEGTADQTTEPDDYHTETEDFGGYKGPDTSTQLFRPERGSYIPFSDGPRSCLGRRIAQVEIIAALAVLFRDYSLELAVDDWASDEEVEAMDRDRRREVYDIAQATSRKKMQGATSLLTLKMKDEYVPVRLVKRGRERYNSWLKTKKKGELESLAETVGLQDIDGYKKDDLGVALDNYLAENSSRFFAHPELSGYFNSRSKAQGSPVKRELNREDGLKVARRRPSKLIEEETPDSDDASPQAISPQATSTALVETPGRALSQVASRIALPATPADVAMAVDRSTSAVRQRVHSIYEESGITEVSHATRDTLSTVTSVLFCVAGWEMWNVRREILSNVYAFTIPAISALGTSDYPVYVPDMFLLLTSSFWSPALTWIFTSIAVPCFVGYFFNLSATSPPPARGRTRPNHPDYVVDPLTFSIVKALISFVVYGQGVNFGVLNDFSITRLDSAIYGGYKGILTGTAITGLVSIYDAVLRK
;
A
#
# COMPACT_ATOMS: atom_id res chain seq x y z
N MET A 1 -35.20 -29.48 -20.32
CA MET A 1 -35.00 -28.04 -20.65
C MET A 1 -35.97 -27.13 -19.92
N GLN A 2 -37.29 -27.32 -20.02
CA GLN A 2 -38.28 -26.57 -19.21
C GLN A 2 -38.00 -26.66 -17.70
N SER A 3 -37.65 -27.84 -17.18
CA SER A 3 -37.27 -28.00 -15.77
C SER A 3 -36.00 -27.23 -15.40
N VAL A 4 -35.01 -27.11 -16.29
CA VAL A 4 -33.76 -26.39 -16.02
C VAL A 4 -34.00 -24.89 -16.03
N LEU A 5 -34.84 -24.37 -16.93
CA LEU A 5 -35.17 -22.95 -16.98
C LEU A 5 -36.11 -22.51 -15.88
N PHE A 6 -37.03 -23.40 -15.49
CA PHE A 6 -37.81 -23.25 -14.27
C PHE A 6 -36.89 -23.22 -13.04
N LEU A 7 -35.92 -24.15 -12.94
CA LEU A 7 -34.93 -24.15 -11.86
C LEU A 7 -34.02 -22.90 -11.88
N SER A 8 -33.58 -22.44 -13.06
CA SER A 8 -32.78 -21.21 -13.20
C SER A 8 -33.59 -19.96 -12.87
N GLY A 9 -34.85 -19.89 -13.30
CA GLY A 9 -35.78 -18.82 -12.96
C GLY A 9 -36.05 -18.78 -11.46
N ILE A 10 -36.27 -19.95 -10.84
CA ILE A 10 -36.36 -20.09 -9.37
C ILE A 10 -35.06 -19.65 -8.71
N ALA A 11 -33.90 -20.05 -9.24
CA ALA A 11 -32.61 -19.68 -8.66
C ALA A 11 -32.36 -18.17 -8.73
N ILE A 12 -32.70 -17.51 -9.85
CA ILE A 12 -32.60 -16.05 -10.00
C ILE A 12 -33.60 -15.34 -9.10
N ALA A 13 -34.85 -15.78 -9.07
CA ALA A 13 -35.87 -15.22 -8.19
C ALA A 13 -35.50 -15.38 -6.71
N TYR A 14 -34.98 -16.55 -6.32
CA TYR A 14 -34.46 -16.82 -5.00
C TYR A 14 -33.24 -15.96 -4.69
N ALA A 15 -32.31 -15.77 -5.64
CA ALA A 15 -31.16 -14.90 -5.46
C ALA A 15 -31.57 -13.43 -5.28
N ALA A 16 -32.54 -12.93 -6.06
CA ALA A 16 -33.09 -11.59 -5.93
C ALA A 16 -33.86 -11.41 -4.61
N TYR A 17 -34.67 -12.39 -4.22
CA TYR A 17 -35.35 -12.43 -2.93
C TYR A 17 -34.35 -12.45 -1.77
N ALA A 18 -33.34 -13.32 -1.81
CA ALA A 18 -32.30 -13.42 -0.80
C ALA A 18 -31.49 -12.12 -0.71
N TYR A 19 -31.14 -11.51 -1.85
CA TYR A 19 -30.44 -10.22 -1.89
C TYR A 19 -31.27 -9.13 -1.21
N THR A 20 -32.52 -8.94 -1.64
CA THR A 20 -33.38 -7.86 -1.16
C THR A 20 -33.77 -8.06 0.30
N SER A 21 -34.21 -9.27 0.68
CA SER A 21 -34.58 -9.60 2.07
C SER A 21 -33.41 -9.42 3.04
N ASN A 22 -32.21 -9.89 2.69
CA ASN A 22 -31.04 -9.72 3.54
C ASN A 22 -30.62 -8.25 3.64
N LEU A 23 -30.70 -7.49 2.54
CA LEU A 23 -30.39 -6.07 2.57
C LEU A 23 -31.36 -5.29 3.46
N TYR A 24 -32.67 -5.53 3.33
CA TYR A 24 -33.68 -4.92 4.20
C TYR A 24 -33.46 -5.28 5.68
N ARG A 25 -33.15 -6.55 5.97
CA ARG A 25 -32.83 -6.99 7.32
C ARG A 25 -31.61 -6.25 7.86
N ASN A 26 -30.52 -6.19 7.10
CA ASN A 26 -29.29 -5.53 7.55
C ASN A 26 -29.50 -4.02 7.74
N ILE A 27 -30.28 -3.36 6.89
CA ILE A 27 -30.67 -1.95 7.09
C ILE A 27 -31.48 -1.78 8.39
N ALA A 28 -32.43 -2.68 8.66
CA ALA A 28 -33.21 -2.64 9.89
C ALA A 28 -32.33 -2.82 11.14
N GLU A 29 -31.37 -3.75 11.11
CA GLU A 29 -30.41 -3.95 12.20
C GLU A 29 -29.50 -2.72 12.40
N ALA A 30 -28.96 -2.15 11.32
CA ALA A 30 -28.14 -0.93 11.40
C ALA A 30 -28.91 0.24 12.04
N LYS A 31 -30.20 0.41 11.70
CA LYS A 31 -31.05 1.46 12.29
C LYS A 31 -31.24 1.34 13.79
N LYS A 32 -31.19 0.13 14.37
CA LYS A 32 -31.33 -0.06 15.83
C LYS A 32 -30.19 0.58 16.61
N SER A 33 -29.02 0.77 16.00
CA SER A 33 -27.85 1.39 16.63
C SER A 33 -27.97 2.90 16.83
N GLY A 34 -28.86 3.57 16.07
CA GLY A 34 -28.91 5.02 15.99
C GLY A 34 -27.71 5.67 15.29
N LEU A 35 -26.79 4.89 14.71
CA LEU A 35 -25.62 5.39 13.97
C LEU A 35 -25.97 5.66 12.48
N PRO A 36 -25.26 6.58 11.83
CA PRO A 36 -25.34 6.78 10.39
C PRO A 36 -24.98 5.51 9.61
N TYR A 37 -25.53 5.36 8.40
CA TYR A 37 -25.22 4.24 7.53
C TYR A 37 -25.21 4.60 6.04
N VAL A 38 -24.42 3.86 5.28
CA VAL A 38 -24.31 3.93 3.81
C VAL A 38 -24.73 2.57 3.25
N VAL A 39 -25.59 2.58 2.24
CA VAL A 39 -26.03 1.34 1.56
C VAL A 39 -25.12 1.05 0.37
N ALA A 40 -24.48 -0.12 0.40
CA ALA A 40 -23.60 -0.62 -0.63
C ALA A 40 -24.25 -1.78 -1.42
N PRO A 41 -24.13 -1.81 -2.76
CA PRO A 41 -24.73 -2.87 -3.59
C PRO A 41 -24.10 -4.25 -3.36
N PHE A 42 -22.85 -4.31 -2.91
CA PHE A 42 -22.17 -5.54 -2.57
C PHE A 42 -21.29 -5.35 -1.36
N SER A 43 -20.85 -6.48 -0.80
CA SER A 43 -20.00 -6.48 0.39
C SER A 43 -18.63 -5.84 0.08
N PRO A 44 -18.07 -5.03 0.99
CA PRO A 44 -16.71 -4.51 0.89
C PRO A 44 -15.61 -5.58 0.81
N THR A 45 -15.92 -6.84 1.11
CA THR A 45 -14.99 -7.99 1.02
C THR A 45 -15.24 -8.83 -0.23
N PHE A 46 -15.97 -8.31 -1.22
CA PHE A 46 -16.27 -9.04 -2.46
C PHE A 46 -15.04 -9.10 -3.38
N LEU A 47 -14.36 -10.25 -3.39
CA LEU A 47 -13.09 -10.45 -4.11
C LEU A 47 -13.13 -10.10 -5.61
N PRO A 48 -14.17 -10.44 -6.40
CA PRO A 48 -14.24 -10.04 -7.81
C PRO A 48 -14.21 -8.52 -8.00
N TRP A 49 -14.77 -7.75 -7.07
CA TRP A 49 -14.67 -6.30 -7.12
C TRP A 49 -13.23 -5.83 -6.91
N TYR A 50 -12.50 -6.38 -5.93
CA TYR A 50 -11.08 -6.06 -5.73
C TYR A 50 -10.21 -6.32 -6.96
N LEU A 51 -10.55 -7.35 -7.75
CA LEU A 51 -9.80 -7.68 -8.97
C LEU A 51 -10.19 -6.81 -10.17
N MET A 52 -11.45 -6.36 -10.24
CA MET A 52 -12.00 -5.70 -11.43
C MET A 52 -12.40 -4.23 -11.23
N TYR A 53 -12.22 -3.64 -10.04
CA TYR A 53 -12.71 -2.27 -9.76
C TYR A 53 -12.16 -1.23 -10.74
N LYS A 54 -10.91 -1.37 -11.20
CA LYS A 54 -10.30 -0.43 -12.17
C LYS A 54 -11.06 -0.41 -13.50
N LEU A 55 -11.64 -1.55 -13.90
CA LEU A 55 -12.48 -1.65 -15.10
C LEU A 55 -13.89 -1.10 -14.85
N TRP A 56 -14.48 -1.40 -13.69
CA TRP A 56 -15.87 -1.06 -13.39
C TRP A 56 -16.09 0.38 -12.93
N ILE A 57 -15.16 1.00 -12.20
CA ILE A 57 -15.32 2.36 -11.69
C ILE A 57 -15.61 3.37 -12.82
N PRO A 58 -14.85 3.41 -13.94
CA PRO A 58 -15.15 4.30 -15.06
C PRO A 58 -16.57 4.08 -15.61
N LEU A 59 -16.99 2.81 -15.76
CA LEU A 59 -18.31 2.45 -16.26
C LEU A 59 -19.44 2.89 -15.32
N ILE A 60 -19.27 2.72 -14.01
CA ILE A 60 -20.25 3.14 -13.00
C ILE A 60 -20.37 4.66 -12.96
N LYS A 61 -19.26 5.39 -13.11
CA LYS A 61 -19.26 6.85 -13.12
C LYS A 61 -19.99 7.47 -14.32
N LEU A 62 -20.32 6.69 -15.36
CA LEU A 62 -21.20 7.13 -16.47
C LEU A 62 -22.68 7.22 -16.04
N LEU A 63 -23.07 6.54 -14.97
CA LEU A 63 -24.43 6.61 -14.42
C LEU A 63 -24.63 7.90 -13.62
N PRO A 64 -25.89 8.31 -13.37
CA PRO A 64 -26.19 9.49 -12.57
C PRO A 64 -25.47 9.47 -11.21
N LYS A 65 -24.86 10.59 -10.83
CA LYS A 65 -24.02 10.73 -9.62
C LYS A 65 -24.71 10.23 -8.34
N SER A 66 -26.01 10.47 -8.22
CA SER A 66 -26.84 10.03 -7.10
C SER A 66 -26.88 8.52 -6.89
N TRP A 67 -26.57 7.72 -7.91
CA TRP A 67 -26.62 6.26 -7.84
C TRP A 67 -25.37 5.65 -7.21
N TRP A 68 -24.25 6.37 -7.22
CA TRP A 68 -22.95 5.81 -6.82
C TRP A 68 -22.17 6.67 -5.82
N GLU A 69 -22.44 7.97 -5.71
CA GLU A 69 -21.65 8.90 -4.88
C GLU A 69 -21.56 8.47 -3.40
N GLN A 70 -22.63 7.88 -2.86
CA GLN A 70 -22.67 7.50 -1.45
C GLN A 70 -21.77 6.31 -1.10
N TRP A 71 -21.57 5.36 -2.02
CA TRP A 71 -20.92 4.07 -1.71
C TRP A 71 -19.68 3.79 -2.53
N LEU A 72 -19.55 4.34 -3.75
CA LEU A 72 -18.48 3.97 -4.69
C LEU A 72 -17.10 4.30 -4.12
N GLU A 73 -16.97 5.44 -3.47
CA GLU A 73 -15.72 5.84 -2.83
C GLU A 73 -15.31 4.88 -1.71
N ILE A 74 -16.26 4.53 -0.82
CA ILE A 74 -16.04 3.60 0.30
C ILE A 74 -15.71 2.19 -0.18
N LEU A 75 -16.35 1.72 -1.26
CA LEU A 75 -16.04 0.41 -1.84
C LEU A 75 -14.78 0.41 -2.69
N THR A 76 -14.20 1.56 -3.01
CA THR A 76 -12.94 1.59 -3.76
C THR A 76 -11.81 1.06 -2.86
N PRO A 77 -11.00 0.09 -3.30
CA PRO A 77 -9.87 -0.37 -2.50
C PRO A 77 -8.97 0.79 -2.05
N ASN A 78 -8.45 0.72 -0.82
CA ASN A 78 -7.59 1.73 -0.20
C ASN A 78 -8.25 3.11 0.03
N PHE A 79 -9.59 3.21 0.02
CA PHE A 79 -10.25 4.49 0.23
C PHE A 79 -9.83 5.15 1.56
N ALA A 80 -9.64 4.38 2.64
CA ALA A 80 -9.24 4.91 3.94
C ALA A 80 -7.91 5.68 3.89
N TYR A 81 -6.93 5.18 3.14
CA TYR A 81 -5.66 5.88 2.93
C TYR A 81 -5.81 7.09 2.01
N ARG A 82 -6.55 6.95 0.91
CA ARG A 82 -6.74 8.01 -0.09
C ARG A 82 -7.55 9.20 0.46
N THR A 83 -8.63 8.92 1.17
CA THR A 83 -9.60 9.92 1.66
C THR A 83 -9.30 10.37 3.09
N ARG A 84 -8.38 9.69 3.78
CA ARG A 84 -7.91 10.09 5.12
C ARG A 84 -9.08 10.20 6.10
N HIS A 85 -9.41 11.40 6.57
CA HIS A 85 -10.52 11.65 7.48
C HIS A 85 -11.80 12.14 6.77
N ASP A 86 -11.76 12.47 5.48
CA ASP A 86 -12.84 13.16 4.76
C ASP A 86 -14.16 12.38 4.72
N VAL A 87 -14.08 11.04 4.66
CA VAL A 87 -15.28 10.17 4.71
C VAL A 87 -15.92 10.21 6.10
N PHE A 88 -15.11 10.18 7.17
CA PHE A 88 -15.62 10.27 8.53
C PHE A 88 -16.14 11.68 8.86
N ALA A 89 -15.53 12.73 8.33
CA ALA A 89 -16.04 14.09 8.46
C ALA A 89 -17.47 14.25 7.87
N ARG A 90 -17.80 13.49 6.81
CA ARG A 90 -19.14 13.50 6.18
C ARG A 90 -20.16 12.58 6.88
N HIS A 91 -19.72 11.44 7.40
CA HIS A 91 -20.62 10.40 7.91
C HIS A 91 -20.62 10.27 9.44
N GLY A 92 -19.76 11.00 10.15
CA GLY A 92 -19.53 10.88 11.59
C GLY A 92 -18.41 9.90 11.93
N ASP A 93 -17.89 9.99 13.17
CA ASP A 93 -16.75 9.17 13.63
C ASP A 93 -17.05 7.66 13.71
N MET A 94 -18.33 7.27 13.63
CA MET A 94 -18.79 5.89 13.55
C MET A 94 -19.98 5.77 12.59
N PHE A 95 -19.88 4.92 11.57
CA PHE A 95 -20.98 4.68 10.64
C PHE A 95 -20.94 3.26 10.05
N PHE A 96 -22.11 2.76 9.63
CA PHE A 96 -22.23 1.45 8.99
C PHE A 96 -22.10 1.53 7.47
N VAL A 97 -21.41 0.55 6.88
CA VAL A 97 -21.53 0.17 5.47
C VAL A 97 -22.39 -1.10 5.43
N VAL A 98 -23.59 -0.95 4.86
CA VAL A 98 -24.63 -1.98 4.86
C VAL A 98 -24.68 -2.61 3.48
N SER A 99 -24.48 -3.92 3.42
CA SER A 99 -24.59 -4.71 2.18
C SER A 99 -25.51 -5.91 2.42
N PRO A 100 -25.94 -6.63 1.36
CA PRO A 100 -26.78 -7.82 1.53
C PRO A 100 -26.10 -8.94 2.34
N LYS A 101 -24.77 -9.06 2.26
CA LYS A 101 -24.03 -10.15 2.91
C LYS A 101 -23.50 -9.79 4.30
N MET A 102 -23.27 -8.52 4.59
CA MET A 102 -22.63 -8.11 5.84
C MET A 102 -22.98 -6.69 6.29
N LEU A 103 -22.88 -6.49 7.60
CA LEU A 103 -22.78 -5.19 8.27
C LEU A 103 -21.32 -4.92 8.61
N LEU A 104 -20.79 -3.81 8.11
CA LEU A 104 -19.45 -3.33 8.44
C LEU A 104 -19.56 -2.01 9.20
N LEU A 105 -19.06 -1.93 10.43
CA LEU A 105 -18.98 -0.70 11.20
C LEU A 105 -17.59 -0.08 11.04
N MET A 106 -17.52 1.13 10.50
CA MET A 106 -16.28 1.91 10.39
C MET A 106 -16.13 2.78 11.64
N VAL A 107 -14.96 2.77 12.27
CA VAL A 107 -14.72 3.46 13.56
C VAL A 107 -13.44 4.30 13.49
N CYS A 108 -13.55 5.59 13.78
CA CYS A 108 -12.42 6.50 14.03
C CYS A 108 -12.56 7.32 15.33
N ASN A 109 -13.53 6.98 16.20
CA ASN A 109 -13.67 7.57 17.53
C ASN A 109 -12.74 6.89 18.55
N ALA A 110 -11.95 7.68 19.30
CA ALA A 110 -10.93 7.17 20.22
C ALA A 110 -11.53 6.39 21.40
N GLU A 111 -12.63 6.88 21.99
CA GLU A 111 -13.33 6.23 23.10
C GLU A 111 -13.87 4.86 22.68
N ALA A 112 -14.52 4.79 21.51
CA ALA A 112 -15.04 3.55 20.95
C ALA A 112 -13.92 2.56 20.63
N ILE A 113 -12.81 3.02 20.01
CA ILE A 113 -11.63 2.20 19.75
C ILE A 113 -11.13 1.57 21.05
N ARG A 114 -10.95 2.36 22.12
CA ARG A 114 -10.50 1.89 23.43
C ARG A 114 -11.43 0.82 24.03
N GLN A 115 -12.75 1.03 23.94
CA GLN A 115 -13.74 0.05 24.41
C GLN A 115 -13.74 -1.25 23.60
N ILE A 116 -13.51 -1.16 22.29
CA ILE A 116 -13.47 -2.33 21.39
C ILE A 116 -12.18 -3.13 21.60
N THR A 117 -11.04 -2.46 21.76
CA THR A 117 -9.74 -3.13 21.91
C THR A 117 -9.55 -3.77 23.29
N SER A 118 -10.11 -3.17 24.34
CA SER A 118 -10.06 -3.71 25.71
C SER A 118 -10.99 -4.91 25.92
N ARG A 119 -12.23 -4.86 25.42
CA ARG A 119 -13.25 -5.91 25.65
C ARG A 119 -13.12 -7.08 24.66
N ARG A 120 -12.01 -7.81 24.70
CA ARG A 120 -11.65 -8.84 23.68
C ARG A 120 -12.69 -9.96 23.49
N GLU A 121 -13.40 -10.36 24.54
CA GLU A 121 -14.41 -11.43 24.46
C GLU A 121 -15.69 -10.93 23.78
N HIS A 122 -16.00 -9.64 23.94
CA HIS A 122 -17.13 -8.98 23.28
C HIS A 122 -16.80 -8.54 21.85
N PHE A 123 -15.53 -8.28 21.56
CA PHE A 123 -15.05 -7.88 20.24
C PHE A 123 -13.82 -8.70 19.83
N PRO A 124 -14.00 -10.01 19.59
CA PRO A 124 -12.93 -10.86 19.12
C PRO A 124 -12.41 -10.39 17.76
N LYS A 125 -11.22 -10.87 17.38
CA LYS A 125 -10.65 -10.61 16.07
C LYS A 125 -11.49 -11.31 15.00
N TYR A 126 -11.57 -10.71 13.81
CA TYR A 126 -12.18 -11.33 12.64
C TYR A 126 -11.21 -12.31 11.98
N THR A 127 -11.02 -13.49 12.59
CA THR A 127 -10.04 -14.51 12.17
C THR A 127 -10.25 -15.04 10.76
N GLU A 128 -11.49 -15.01 10.26
CA GLU A 128 -11.85 -15.44 8.91
C GLU A 128 -11.09 -14.65 7.83
N SER A 129 -10.75 -13.38 8.10
CA SER A 129 -9.90 -12.58 7.20
C SER A 129 -8.42 -12.98 7.18
N TYR A 130 -7.98 -13.82 8.12
CA TYR A 130 -6.59 -14.25 8.28
C TYR A 130 -6.38 -15.75 8.05
N GLU A 131 -7.41 -16.47 7.59
CA GLU A 131 -7.35 -17.93 7.37
C GLU A 131 -6.22 -18.31 6.40
N ILE A 132 -6.01 -17.52 5.36
CA ILE A 132 -4.91 -17.70 4.41
C ILE A 132 -3.53 -17.74 5.08
N LEU A 133 -3.34 -17.06 6.22
CA LEU A 133 -2.06 -17.00 6.92
C LEU A 133 -1.80 -18.24 7.81
N ARG A 134 -2.65 -19.27 7.74
CA ARG A 134 -2.45 -20.56 8.45
C ARG A 134 -1.69 -21.60 7.61
N LEU A 135 -0.93 -21.14 6.61
CA LEU A 135 -0.21 -21.97 5.64
C LEU A 135 0.62 -23.11 6.26
N PHE A 136 1.29 -22.84 7.38
CA PHE A 136 2.13 -23.80 8.11
C PHE A 136 1.53 -24.27 9.45
N GLY A 137 0.26 -23.92 9.72
CA GLY A 137 -0.42 -24.25 10.98
C GLY A 137 -1.01 -23.02 11.69
N ASP A 138 -1.72 -23.29 12.79
CA ASP A 138 -2.26 -22.25 13.66
C ASP A 138 -1.15 -21.40 14.28
N ASN A 139 -1.42 -20.11 14.41
CA ASN A 139 -0.44 -19.14 14.87
C ASN A 139 -1.08 -18.01 15.67
N ILE A 140 -0.24 -17.20 16.31
CA ILE A 140 -0.67 -16.11 17.19
C ILE A 140 -1.60 -15.08 16.54
N LEU A 141 -1.48 -14.86 15.22
CA LEU A 141 -2.25 -13.86 14.51
C LEU A 141 -3.63 -14.36 14.12
N ALA A 142 -3.72 -15.61 13.67
CA ALA A 142 -4.92 -16.21 13.07
C ALA A 142 -5.77 -17.04 14.06
N SER A 143 -5.33 -17.20 15.31
CA SER A 143 -6.07 -17.90 16.39
C SER A 143 -6.92 -16.95 17.25
N GLU A 144 -7.91 -17.48 17.97
CA GLU A 144 -8.77 -16.77 18.94
C GLU A 144 -9.05 -17.60 20.21
N GLY A 145 -9.50 -16.95 21.28
CA GLY A 145 -9.91 -17.61 22.51
C GLY A 145 -8.78 -18.35 23.24
N ALA A 146 -9.04 -19.58 23.68
CA ALA A 146 -8.06 -20.37 24.44
C ALA A 146 -6.80 -20.72 23.63
N VAL A 147 -6.96 -21.03 22.34
CA VAL A 147 -5.84 -21.33 21.43
C VAL A 147 -4.93 -20.12 21.29
N TRP A 148 -5.51 -18.93 21.09
CA TRP A 148 -4.73 -17.70 21.07
C TRP A 148 -3.97 -17.44 22.37
N ARG A 149 -4.61 -17.64 23.53
CA ARG A 149 -3.94 -17.47 24.84
C ARG A 149 -2.72 -18.38 24.98
N MET A 150 -2.83 -19.63 24.49
CA MET A 150 -1.71 -20.58 24.46
C MET A 150 -0.56 -20.06 23.58
N HIS A 151 -0.83 -19.68 22.33
CA HIS A 151 0.20 -19.12 21.45
C HIS A 151 0.79 -17.83 22.02
N ARG A 152 -0.02 -16.96 22.63
CA ARG A 152 0.44 -15.67 23.18
C ARG A 152 1.39 -15.91 24.35
N LYS A 153 1.04 -16.84 25.24
CA LYS A 153 1.89 -17.24 26.35
C LYS A 153 3.23 -17.82 25.87
N ALA A 154 3.21 -18.68 24.86
CA ALA A 154 4.43 -19.28 24.32
C ALA A 154 5.34 -18.27 23.61
N THR A 155 4.77 -17.40 22.77
CA THR A 155 5.54 -16.45 21.95
C THR A 155 6.02 -15.22 22.73
N SER A 156 5.27 -14.74 23.72
CA SER A 156 5.58 -13.49 24.43
C SER A 156 6.89 -13.53 25.23
N ALA A 157 7.33 -14.71 25.67
CA ALA A 157 8.59 -14.87 26.42
C ALA A 157 9.81 -14.31 25.68
N SER A 158 9.77 -14.30 24.35
CA SER A 158 10.85 -13.82 23.48
C SER A 158 10.85 -12.30 23.28
N PHE A 159 9.82 -11.58 23.70
CA PHE A 159 9.68 -10.14 23.51
C PHE A 159 9.92 -9.41 24.83
N ASN A 160 11.17 -9.37 25.25
CA ASN A 160 11.64 -8.74 26.48
C ASN A 160 12.81 -7.79 26.22
N GLU A 161 13.15 -6.95 27.21
CA GLU A 161 14.21 -5.92 27.07
C GLU A 161 15.60 -6.51 26.78
N LYS A 162 15.93 -7.69 27.32
CA LYS A 162 17.21 -8.36 27.04
C LYS A 162 17.33 -8.69 25.55
N ASN A 163 16.26 -9.23 24.96
CA ASN A 163 16.25 -9.53 23.53
C ASN A 163 16.20 -8.26 22.68
N ALA A 164 15.49 -7.21 23.12
CA ALA A 164 15.50 -5.91 22.45
C ALA A 164 16.91 -5.30 22.36
N ALA A 165 17.76 -5.47 23.38
CA ALA A 165 19.16 -5.06 23.32
C ALA A 165 19.97 -5.80 22.25
N LEU A 166 19.68 -7.08 22.02
CA LEU A 166 20.30 -7.86 20.93
C LEU A 166 19.84 -7.35 19.55
N VAL A 167 18.55 -7.04 19.41
CA VAL A 167 18.02 -6.41 18.19
C VAL A 167 18.69 -5.07 17.93
N PHE A 168 18.88 -4.24 18.95
CA PHE A 168 19.54 -2.95 18.81
C PHE A 168 20.94 -3.11 18.21
N LYS A 169 21.73 -4.07 18.71
CA LYS A 169 23.07 -4.36 18.18
C LYS A 169 23.02 -4.85 16.74
N GLU A 170 22.13 -5.78 16.42
CA GLU A 170 21.98 -6.31 15.06
C GLU A 170 21.53 -5.21 14.09
N ALA A 171 20.57 -4.38 14.49
CA ALA A 171 20.06 -3.28 13.68
C ALA A 171 21.18 -2.27 13.33
N ILE A 172 22.08 -1.98 14.27
CA ILE A 172 23.26 -1.14 14.00
C ILE A 172 24.15 -1.79 12.93
N GLN A 173 24.48 -3.07 13.08
CA GLN A 173 25.35 -3.80 12.15
C GLN A 173 24.76 -3.86 10.73
N GLN A 174 23.47 -4.19 10.64
CA GLN A 174 22.79 -4.30 9.35
C GLN A 174 22.56 -2.93 8.70
N ALA A 175 22.27 -1.88 9.47
CA ALA A 175 22.18 -0.52 8.95
C ALA A 175 23.52 -0.02 8.39
N GLN A 176 24.64 -0.36 9.04
CA GLN A 176 25.97 -0.07 8.51
C GLN A 176 26.23 -0.82 7.19
N GLY A 177 25.75 -2.06 7.07
CA GLY A 177 25.83 -2.83 5.82
C GLY A 177 25.07 -2.15 4.68
N MET A 178 23.86 -1.63 4.95
CA MET A 178 23.10 -0.85 3.99
C MET A 178 23.84 0.42 3.54
N VAL A 179 24.43 1.16 4.50
CA VAL A 179 25.25 2.35 4.20
C VAL A 179 26.46 2.00 3.34
N ARG A 180 27.19 0.91 3.65
CA ARG A 180 28.31 0.44 2.83
C ARG A 180 27.89 0.11 1.40
N MET A 181 26.71 -0.49 1.23
CA MET A 181 26.16 -0.81 -0.08
C MET A 181 25.85 0.46 -0.90
N TRP A 182 25.24 1.48 -0.28
CA TRP A 182 24.90 2.74 -0.95
C TRP A 182 26.13 3.62 -1.28
N MET A 183 27.14 3.63 -0.39
CA MET A 183 28.37 4.42 -0.60
C MET A 183 29.38 3.73 -1.54
N GLY A 184 29.27 2.42 -1.74
CA GLY A 184 30.25 1.65 -2.50
C GLY A 184 31.63 1.54 -1.83
N ARG A 185 32.64 1.13 -2.60
CA ARG A 185 34.05 0.97 -2.12
C ARG A 185 34.89 2.26 -2.19
N GLY A 186 34.32 3.39 -2.62
CA GLY A 186 35.02 4.66 -2.83
C GLY A 186 34.76 5.71 -1.74
N GLU A 187 35.57 6.78 -1.72
CA GLU A 187 35.42 7.92 -0.78
C GLU A 187 34.48 9.04 -1.26
N GLY A 188 33.81 8.85 -2.42
CA GLY A 188 32.87 9.81 -3.02
C GLY A 188 31.47 9.80 -2.41
N ASP A 189 30.57 10.66 -2.92
CA ASP A 189 29.15 10.61 -2.58
C ASP A 189 28.53 9.31 -3.12
N GLY A 190 27.55 8.74 -2.39
CA GLY A 190 26.81 7.59 -2.88
C GLY A 190 26.09 7.93 -4.17
N GLY A 191 26.12 7.02 -5.15
CA GLY A 191 25.34 7.18 -6.37
C GLY A 191 23.84 7.23 -6.08
N THR A 192 23.04 7.54 -7.08
CA THR A 192 21.57 7.56 -6.93
C THR A 192 21.03 6.17 -6.61
N VAL A 193 20.27 6.10 -5.52
CA VAL A 193 19.62 4.90 -5.01
C VAL A 193 18.19 4.85 -5.56
N HIS A 194 17.95 3.93 -6.49
CA HIS A 194 16.62 3.64 -7.03
C HIS A 194 15.88 2.53 -6.26
N THR A 195 16.56 1.88 -5.31
CA THR A 195 16.12 0.63 -4.69
C THR A 195 15.79 0.77 -3.20
N LEU A 196 15.51 2.00 -2.73
CA LEU A 196 15.30 2.32 -1.32
C LEU A 196 14.32 1.36 -0.62
N GLU A 197 13.15 1.11 -1.21
CA GLU A 197 12.16 0.15 -0.68
C GLU A 197 12.76 -1.25 -0.52
N ARG A 198 13.38 -1.78 -1.59
CA ARG A 198 14.00 -3.11 -1.58
C ARG A 198 15.13 -3.22 -0.55
N ASP A 199 15.91 -2.16 -0.40
CA ASP A 199 17.07 -2.16 0.49
C ASP A 199 16.64 -2.08 1.97
N THR A 200 15.59 -1.31 2.28
CA THR A 200 14.96 -1.32 3.62
C THR A 200 14.24 -2.64 3.93
N MET A 201 13.63 -3.29 2.93
CA MET A 201 13.12 -4.66 3.09
C MET A 201 14.25 -5.64 3.42
N ARG A 202 15.39 -5.56 2.73
CA ARG A 202 16.55 -6.40 3.04
C ARG A 202 17.10 -6.15 4.44
N LEU A 203 17.16 -4.89 4.88
CA LEU A 203 17.55 -4.52 6.23
C LEU A 203 16.66 -5.23 7.27
N ALA A 204 15.35 -5.08 7.15
CA ALA A 204 14.40 -5.73 8.05
C ALA A 204 14.47 -7.26 7.97
N LEU A 205 14.72 -7.82 6.78
CA LEU A 205 14.87 -9.26 6.56
C LEU A 205 16.06 -9.82 7.34
N ASN A 206 17.20 -9.15 7.26
CA ASN A 206 18.41 -9.58 7.95
C ASN A 206 18.23 -9.52 9.47
N ILE A 207 17.57 -8.47 9.98
CA ILE A 207 17.30 -8.31 11.41
C ILE A 207 16.30 -9.36 11.90
N ILE A 208 15.19 -9.59 11.16
CA ILE A 208 14.19 -10.58 11.58
C ILE A 208 14.72 -12.02 11.43
N ALA A 209 15.65 -12.29 10.51
CA ALA A 209 16.32 -13.58 10.43
C ALA A 209 17.19 -13.85 11.67
N TYR A 210 17.87 -12.82 12.19
CA TYR A 210 18.56 -12.91 13.46
C TYR A 210 17.57 -13.10 14.61
N VAL A 211 16.54 -12.27 14.72
CA VAL A 211 15.51 -12.35 15.77
C VAL A 211 14.79 -13.71 15.79
N GLY A 212 14.37 -14.19 14.62
CA GLY A 212 13.54 -15.36 14.45
C GLY A 212 14.32 -16.67 14.59
N PHE A 213 15.54 -16.71 14.05
CA PHE A 213 16.29 -17.94 13.79
C PHE A 213 17.72 -17.93 14.34
N GLY A 214 18.19 -16.80 14.88
CA GLY A 214 19.58 -16.61 15.30
C GLY A 214 20.57 -16.60 14.14
N LEU A 215 20.13 -16.19 12.94
CA LEU A 215 20.95 -16.22 11.72
C LEU A 215 21.37 -14.81 11.31
N ASN A 216 22.68 -14.56 11.25
CA ASN A 216 23.22 -13.32 10.70
C ASN A 216 23.30 -13.44 9.18
N LEU A 217 22.56 -12.61 8.47
CA LEU A 217 22.55 -12.60 7.01
C LEU A 217 23.51 -11.53 6.47
N LEU A 218 24.10 -11.82 5.31
CA LEU A 218 25.09 -10.96 4.66
C LEU A 218 24.44 -9.98 3.67
N TRP A 219 25.08 -8.82 3.48
CA TRP A 219 24.76 -7.90 2.39
C TRP A 219 25.38 -8.36 1.06
N PRO A 220 24.81 -7.96 -0.09
CA PRO A 220 25.41 -8.25 -1.39
C PRO A 220 26.86 -7.75 -1.47
N GLY A 221 27.78 -8.64 -1.82
CA GLY A 221 29.22 -8.33 -1.92
C GLY A 221 30.02 -8.57 -0.65
N GLU A 222 29.38 -8.94 0.46
CA GLU A 222 30.05 -9.50 1.64
C GLU A 222 30.27 -11.00 1.48
N THR A 223 31.40 -11.50 1.99
CA THR A 223 31.78 -12.92 1.94
C THR A 223 31.89 -13.47 3.35
N LEU A 224 31.42 -14.71 3.57
CA LEU A 224 31.65 -15.46 4.80
C LEU A 224 33.16 -15.53 5.11
N HIS A 225 33.52 -15.31 6.37
CA HIS A 225 34.89 -15.56 6.85
C HIS A 225 35.25 -17.04 6.66
N ARG A 226 36.51 -17.34 6.33
CA ARG A 226 36.98 -18.71 6.02
C ARG A 226 36.83 -19.72 7.19
N GLU A 227 36.61 -19.24 8.41
CA GLU A 227 36.41 -20.02 9.64
C GLU A 227 34.95 -19.94 10.14
N ALA A 228 34.00 -19.55 9.29
CA ALA A 228 32.59 -19.43 9.69
C ALA A 228 31.98 -20.78 10.08
N ASP A 229 31.11 -20.75 11.10
CA ASP A 229 30.33 -21.89 11.59
C ASP A 229 29.64 -22.62 10.40
N PRO A 230 29.68 -23.97 10.33
CA PRO A 230 28.94 -24.76 9.34
C PRO A 230 27.48 -24.33 9.15
N ARG A 231 26.82 -23.88 10.22
CA ARG A 231 25.45 -23.37 10.17
C ARG A 231 25.35 -22.05 9.37
N MET A 232 26.29 -21.14 9.58
CA MET A 232 26.40 -19.89 8.82
C MET A 232 26.77 -20.15 7.36
N ALA A 233 27.60 -21.15 7.09
CA ALA A 233 27.90 -21.58 5.73
C ALA A 233 26.67 -22.14 4.99
N LYS A 234 25.74 -22.78 5.73
CA LYS A 234 24.51 -23.34 5.15
C LYS A 234 23.41 -22.29 4.92
N TYR A 235 23.12 -21.44 5.90
CA TYR A 235 21.98 -20.50 5.84
C TYR A 235 22.37 -19.06 5.49
N GLY A 236 23.61 -18.64 5.80
CA GLY A 236 24.11 -17.30 5.51
C GLY A 236 24.79 -17.16 4.15
N SER A 237 25.03 -18.27 3.45
CA SER A 237 25.60 -18.26 2.10
C SER A 237 24.60 -17.76 1.05
N LEU A 238 25.12 -17.11 0.02
CA LEU A 238 24.34 -16.72 -1.16
C LEU A 238 24.14 -17.89 -2.14
N ASP A 239 24.91 -18.97 -1.98
CA ASP A 239 24.82 -20.18 -2.80
C ASP A 239 23.80 -21.20 -2.22
N PRO A 240 23.06 -21.95 -3.06
CA PRO A 240 22.13 -22.97 -2.60
C PRO A 240 22.81 -24.08 -1.79
N ALA A 241 22.19 -24.48 -0.68
CA ALA A 241 22.64 -25.62 0.11
C ALA A 241 22.36 -26.96 -0.63
N THR A 242 23.06 -28.04 -0.27
CA THR A 242 22.86 -29.34 -0.91
C THR A 242 21.41 -29.82 -0.78
N GLY A 243 20.73 -30.04 -1.91
CA GLY A 243 19.32 -30.46 -1.96
C GLY A 243 18.30 -29.32 -2.13
N HIS A 244 18.77 -28.08 -2.22
CA HIS A 244 17.96 -26.87 -2.44
C HIS A 244 18.21 -26.28 -3.84
N LYS A 245 17.18 -25.67 -4.42
CA LYS A 245 17.25 -24.95 -5.71
C LYS A 245 17.78 -23.54 -5.51
N MET A 246 17.49 -22.93 -4.35
CA MET A 246 17.82 -21.54 -4.01
C MET A 246 18.54 -21.47 -2.65
N SER A 247 19.37 -20.45 -2.45
CA SER A 247 19.95 -20.16 -1.13
C SER A 247 18.89 -19.69 -0.15
N PHE A 248 19.07 -19.92 1.15
CA PHE A 248 18.10 -19.56 2.19
C PHE A 248 17.63 -18.09 2.11
N VAL A 249 18.58 -17.16 1.91
CA VAL A 249 18.28 -15.73 1.75
C VAL A 249 17.39 -15.47 0.53
N THR A 250 17.75 -16.07 -0.62
CA THR A 250 16.98 -15.92 -1.86
C THR A 250 15.61 -16.54 -1.70
N THR A 251 15.53 -17.75 -1.14
CA THR A 251 14.29 -18.46 -0.84
C THR A 251 13.33 -17.60 -0.01
N ILE A 252 13.77 -17.04 1.12
CA ILE A 252 12.90 -16.20 1.94
C ILE A 252 12.47 -14.93 1.19
N SER A 253 13.41 -14.24 0.54
CA SER A 253 13.10 -13.00 -0.17
C SER A 253 12.08 -13.22 -1.31
N THR A 254 12.29 -14.25 -2.14
CA THR A 254 11.37 -14.61 -3.25
C THR A 254 10.03 -15.12 -2.72
N PHE A 255 10.04 -15.91 -1.65
CA PHE A 255 8.82 -16.40 -1.01
C PHE A 255 7.96 -15.23 -0.48
N LEU A 256 8.58 -14.25 0.18
CA LEU A 256 7.89 -13.07 0.69
C LEU A 256 7.40 -12.15 -0.44
N GLU A 257 8.20 -11.98 -1.49
CA GLU A 257 7.81 -11.20 -2.69
C GLU A 257 6.56 -11.79 -3.38
N HIS A 258 6.46 -13.13 -3.44
CA HIS A 258 5.38 -13.85 -4.09
C HIS A 258 4.31 -14.37 -3.12
N ILE A 259 4.32 -13.93 -1.85
CA ILE A 259 3.47 -14.49 -0.79
C ILE A 259 1.99 -14.43 -1.15
N LEU A 260 1.52 -13.35 -1.79
CA LEU A 260 0.13 -13.20 -2.19
C LEU A 260 -0.29 -14.21 -3.26
N MET A 261 0.60 -14.51 -4.20
CA MET A 261 0.36 -15.54 -5.21
C MET A 261 0.25 -16.92 -4.54
N LEU A 262 1.17 -17.21 -3.61
CA LEU A 262 1.19 -18.48 -2.85
C LEU A 262 -0.02 -18.66 -1.94
N LEU A 263 -0.58 -17.56 -1.40
CA LEU A 263 -1.74 -17.57 -0.52
C LEU A 263 -3.08 -17.64 -1.27
N LEU A 264 -3.18 -17.03 -2.45
CA LEU A 264 -4.44 -16.92 -3.21
C LEU A 264 -4.61 -18.01 -4.27
N VAL A 265 -3.50 -18.54 -4.81
CA VAL A 265 -3.53 -19.53 -5.88
C VAL A 265 -3.17 -20.90 -5.32
N PRO A 266 -4.03 -21.94 -5.50
CA PRO A 266 -3.70 -23.28 -5.06
C PRO A 266 -2.39 -23.79 -5.66
N GLN A 267 -1.55 -24.45 -4.85
CA GLN A 267 -0.21 -24.92 -5.26
C GLN A 267 -0.24 -25.86 -6.48
N TRP A 268 -1.26 -26.70 -6.61
CA TRP A 268 -1.42 -27.57 -7.78
C TRP A 268 -1.60 -26.78 -9.08
N LEU A 269 -2.23 -25.60 -9.02
CA LEU A 269 -2.42 -24.74 -10.17
C LEU A 269 -1.12 -24.00 -10.51
N LEU A 270 -0.41 -23.46 -9.52
CA LEU A 270 0.89 -22.81 -9.74
C LEU A 270 1.90 -23.74 -10.40
N ARG A 271 1.91 -25.02 -10.01
CA ARG A 271 2.76 -26.06 -10.62
C ARG A 271 2.45 -26.34 -12.09
N MET A 272 1.21 -26.16 -12.53
CA MET A 272 0.80 -26.43 -13.91
C MET A 272 1.02 -25.23 -14.84
N VAL A 273 1.10 -24.03 -14.28
CA VAL A 273 1.19 -22.79 -15.06
C VAL A 273 2.65 -22.58 -15.53
N PRO A 274 2.94 -22.55 -16.85
CA PRO A 274 4.29 -22.40 -17.37
C PRO A 274 4.74 -20.92 -17.40
N LEU A 275 4.53 -20.19 -16.30
CA LEU A 275 5.00 -18.82 -16.13
C LEU A 275 6.20 -18.82 -15.18
N GLU A 276 7.28 -18.13 -15.55
CA GLU A 276 8.52 -18.03 -14.76
C GLU A 276 8.24 -17.60 -13.30
N LYS A 277 7.39 -16.59 -13.10
CA LYS A 277 6.98 -16.14 -11.75
C LYS A 277 6.26 -17.22 -10.94
N ALA A 278 5.44 -18.05 -11.59
CA ALA A 278 4.72 -19.14 -10.92
C ALA A 278 5.67 -20.28 -10.53
N GLN A 279 6.67 -20.56 -11.38
CA GLN A 279 7.73 -21.51 -11.10
C GLN A 279 8.62 -21.04 -9.94
N LEU A 280 9.10 -19.78 -9.99
CA LEU A 280 9.88 -19.17 -8.90
C LEU A 280 9.11 -19.18 -7.57
N ALA A 281 7.82 -18.82 -7.59
CA ALA A 281 6.98 -18.88 -6.41
C ALA A 281 6.90 -20.32 -5.85
N THR A 282 6.64 -21.30 -6.71
CA THR A 282 6.54 -22.73 -6.32
C THR A 282 7.87 -23.24 -5.76
N ASP A 283 8.99 -22.95 -6.42
CA ASP A 283 10.32 -23.36 -6.01
C ASP A 283 10.69 -22.75 -4.64
N SER A 284 10.41 -21.46 -4.45
CA SER A 284 10.63 -20.79 -3.17
C SER A 284 9.76 -21.36 -2.05
N TYR A 285 8.51 -21.76 -2.32
CA TYR A 285 7.62 -22.40 -1.35
C TYR A 285 8.15 -23.77 -0.91
N GLU A 286 8.62 -24.58 -1.86
CA GLU A 286 9.17 -25.91 -1.57
C GLU A 286 10.46 -25.83 -0.76
N ASP A 287 11.41 -24.98 -1.18
CA ASP A 287 12.67 -24.81 -0.46
C ASP A 287 12.47 -24.12 0.90
N PHE A 288 11.53 -23.17 1.03
CA PHE A 288 11.19 -22.58 2.31
C PHE A 288 10.70 -23.64 3.30
N GLY A 289 9.81 -24.54 2.86
CA GLY A 289 9.34 -25.66 3.66
C GLY A 289 10.48 -26.57 4.12
N LYS A 290 11.42 -26.91 3.23
CA LYS A 290 12.60 -27.73 3.58
C LYS A 290 13.50 -27.03 4.59
N TYR A 291 13.89 -25.78 4.33
CA TYR A 291 14.76 -25.02 5.23
C TYR A 291 14.14 -24.86 6.61
N MET A 292 12.84 -24.58 6.70
CA MET A 292 12.12 -24.50 7.98
C MET A 292 12.06 -25.83 8.72
N GLN A 293 11.97 -26.96 8.01
CA GLN A 293 12.03 -28.29 8.62
C GLN A 293 13.43 -28.62 9.15
N GLU A 294 14.46 -28.38 8.34
CA GLU A 294 15.86 -28.60 8.72
C GLU A 294 16.27 -27.76 9.94
N LEU A 295 15.90 -26.47 9.92
CA LEU A 295 16.15 -25.56 11.04
C LEU A 295 15.40 -26.01 12.31
N MET A 296 14.15 -26.49 12.17
CA MET A 296 13.38 -27.05 13.27
C MET A 296 14.05 -28.31 13.86
N ASP A 297 14.60 -29.17 13.02
CA ASP A 297 15.29 -30.39 13.46
C ASP A 297 16.59 -30.07 14.20
N GLU A 298 17.38 -29.14 13.68
CA GLU A 298 18.58 -28.64 14.34
C GLU A 298 18.24 -28.05 15.72
N LYS A 299 17.24 -27.17 15.80
CA LYS A 299 16.80 -26.57 17.06
C LYS A 299 16.23 -27.57 18.06
N THR A 300 15.55 -28.60 17.57
CA THR A 300 15.03 -29.68 18.41
C THR A 300 16.17 -30.48 19.04
N LYS A 301 17.22 -30.78 18.27
CA LYS A 301 18.42 -31.46 18.78
C LYS A 301 19.15 -30.59 19.82
N GLU A 302 19.37 -29.31 19.53
CA GLU A 302 19.97 -28.35 20.48
C GLU A 302 19.19 -28.33 21.81
N ALA A 303 17.85 -28.27 21.73
CA ALA A 303 16.97 -28.28 22.91
C ALA A 303 17.03 -29.59 23.71
N GLN A 304 17.14 -30.75 23.03
CA GLN A 304 17.26 -32.06 23.67
C GLN A 304 18.61 -32.25 24.36
N LEU A 305 19.69 -31.69 23.80
CA LEU A 305 21.03 -31.71 24.37
C LEU A 305 21.21 -30.69 25.52
N GLY A 306 20.22 -29.83 25.75
CA GLY A 306 20.29 -28.77 26.76
C GLY A 306 21.20 -27.60 26.38
N GLU A 307 21.58 -27.49 25.11
CA GLU A 307 22.43 -26.41 24.62
C GLU A 307 21.69 -25.07 24.68
N ARG A 308 22.31 -24.10 25.37
CA ARG A 308 21.82 -22.72 25.40
C ARG A 308 22.68 -21.89 24.46
N ILE A 309 22.12 -21.57 23.30
CA ILE A 309 22.71 -20.55 22.43
C ILE A 309 22.31 -19.18 23.00
N ASP A 310 23.32 -18.38 23.36
CA ASP A 310 23.17 -16.98 23.71
C ASP A 310 22.85 -16.17 22.44
N GLY A 311 21.67 -15.57 22.38
CA GLY A 311 21.20 -14.83 21.21
C GLY A 311 19.69 -14.71 21.16
N MET A 312 19.19 -13.89 20.25
CA MET A 312 17.77 -13.87 19.93
C MET A 312 17.49 -15.02 18.95
N ASP A 313 16.55 -15.89 19.29
CA ASP A 313 16.17 -17.06 18.48
C ASP A 313 14.80 -17.51 18.96
N LEU A 314 13.77 -16.85 18.42
CA LEU A 314 12.37 -17.11 18.77
C LEU A 314 12.02 -18.58 18.52
N MET A 315 12.42 -19.13 17.37
CA MET A 315 12.10 -20.52 17.01
C MET A 315 12.71 -21.49 18.02
N GLY A 316 13.99 -21.34 18.36
CA GLY A 316 14.64 -22.14 19.40
C GLY A 316 14.01 -21.97 20.79
N GLN A 317 13.55 -20.77 21.15
CA GLN A 317 12.83 -20.55 22.40
C GLN A 317 11.47 -21.28 22.42
N LEU A 318 10.72 -21.23 21.33
CA LEU A 318 9.46 -21.95 21.19
C LEU A 318 9.68 -23.46 21.30
N VAL A 319 10.68 -23.99 20.57
CA VAL A 319 11.09 -25.40 20.67
C VAL A 319 11.41 -25.77 22.10
N ARG A 320 12.31 -25.03 22.78
CA ARG A 320 12.69 -25.30 24.17
C ARG A 320 11.51 -25.25 25.12
N SER A 321 10.58 -24.32 24.93
CA SER A 321 9.38 -24.20 25.77
C SER A 321 8.44 -25.41 25.66
N SER A 322 8.56 -26.16 24.56
CA SER A 322 7.79 -27.38 24.30
C SER A 322 8.40 -28.64 24.93
N TYR A 323 9.60 -28.56 25.52
CA TYR A 323 10.24 -29.67 26.22
C TYR A 323 10.40 -29.37 27.72
N GLU A 324 10.29 -30.40 28.56
CA GLU A 324 10.55 -30.35 29.99
C GLU A 324 11.60 -31.37 30.41
N THR A 325 12.42 -31.03 31.40
CA THR A 325 13.45 -31.94 31.92
C THR A 325 12.78 -33.14 32.58
N SER A 326 13.06 -34.33 32.07
CA SER A 326 12.58 -35.60 32.59
C SER A 326 13.74 -36.39 33.14
N THR A 327 13.68 -36.74 34.42
CA THR A 327 14.61 -37.67 35.06
C THR A 327 13.98 -39.04 35.08
N ASP A 328 14.23 -39.83 34.03
CA ASP A 328 13.83 -41.24 33.98
C ASP A 328 15.10 -42.11 34.05
N GLY A 329 15.22 -42.94 35.07
CA GLY A 329 16.33 -43.91 35.19
C GLY A 329 17.74 -43.34 35.42
N GLY A 330 17.89 -42.08 35.84
CA GLY A 330 19.20 -41.49 36.18
C GLY A 330 19.97 -40.84 35.02
N GLN A 331 19.41 -40.82 33.82
CA GLN A 331 19.87 -39.97 32.71
C GLN A 331 19.00 -38.71 32.62
N GLN A 332 19.62 -37.52 32.61
CA GLN A 332 18.92 -36.28 32.32
C GLN A 332 18.59 -36.24 30.82
N GLY A 333 17.31 -36.26 30.48
CA GLY A 333 16.82 -36.04 29.11
C GLY A 333 15.65 -35.07 29.10
N MET A 334 15.31 -34.51 27.93
CA MET A 334 14.12 -33.66 27.75
C MET A 334 12.97 -34.49 27.15
N SER A 335 11.75 -34.39 27.69
CA SER A 335 10.54 -34.97 27.09
C SER A 335 9.53 -33.89 26.66
N PRO A 336 8.62 -34.15 25.71
CA PRO A 336 7.62 -33.17 25.28
C PRO A 336 6.64 -32.82 26.41
N ARG A 337 6.47 -31.52 26.68
CA ARG A 337 5.58 -31.01 27.72
C ARG A 337 4.12 -31.11 27.31
N LYS A 338 3.24 -31.55 28.22
CA LYS A 338 1.78 -31.54 27.97
C LYS A 338 1.24 -30.11 27.81
N GLY A 339 0.52 -29.85 26.72
CA GLY A 339 -0.04 -28.53 26.38
C GLY A 339 0.96 -27.57 25.73
N ALA A 340 2.10 -28.09 25.26
CA ALA A 340 3.05 -27.36 24.41
C ALA A 340 2.52 -27.16 22.98
N LEU A 341 3.13 -26.21 22.26
CA LEU A 341 2.83 -26.01 20.84
C LEU A 341 3.27 -27.22 20.01
N SER A 342 2.45 -27.62 19.05
CA SER A 342 2.80 -28.63 18.05
C SER A 342 3.94 -28.14 17.15
N ARG A 343 4.55 -29.06 16.40
CA ARG A 343 5.62 -28.71 15.45
C ARG A 343 5.11 -27.76 14.36
N GLU A 344 3.91 -28.00 13.86
CA GLU A 344 3.21 -27.15 12.89
C GLU A 344 2.89 -25.79 13.51
N GLU A 345 2.39 -25.73 14.74
CA GLU A 345 2.14 -24.47 15.44
C GLU A 345 3.42 -23.65 15.64
N ILE A 346 4.57 -24.29 15.94
CA ILE A 346 5.87 -23.61 16.04
C ILE A 346 6.28 -23.05 14.68
N GLN A 347 6.16 -23.83 13.60
CA GLN A 347 6.45 -23.38 12.23
C GLN A 347 5.51 -22.24 11.80
N GLY A 348 4.21 -22.34 12.10
CA GLY A 348 3.22 -21.30 11.85
C GLY A 348 3.53 -20.01 12.61
N ASN A 349 3.99 -20.10 13.86
CA ASN A 349 4.44 -18.93 14.62
C ASN A 349 5.75 -18.34 14.08
N ALA A 350 6.71 -19.16 13.67
CA ALA A 350 7.94 -18.67 13.05
C ALA A 350 7.66 -17.95 11.72
N PHE A 351 6.83 -18.55 10.86
CA PHE A 351 6.38 -17.96 9.60
C PHE A 351 5.69 -16.62 9.81
N ILE A 352 4.71 -16.54 10.73
CA ILE A 352 3.97 -15.29 10.88
C ILE A 352 4.82 -14.16 11.46
N MET A 353 5.84 -14.48 12.26
CA MET A 353 6.76 -13.48 12.80
C MET A 353 7.70 -12.94 11.73
N LEU A 354 8.16 -13.81 10.82
CA LEU A 354 8.91 -13.40 9.64
C LEU A 354 8.09 -12.44 8.76
N VAL A 355 6.85 -12.80 8.43
CA VAL A 355 5.96 -11.94 7.61
C VAL A 355 5.62 -10.63 8.32
N ALA A 356 5.26 -10.70 9.60
CA ALA A 356 4.84 -9.52 10.37
C ALA A 356 6.00 -8.55 10.65
N GLY A 357 7.20 -9.06 10.94
CA GLY A 357 8.38 -8.24 11.26
C GLY A 357 9.11 -7.68 10.05
N HIS A 358 9.03 -8.35 8.89
CA HIS A 358 9.73 -7.94 7.67
C HIS A 358 9.10 -6.71 7.01
N GLU A 359 7.88 -6.83 6.46
CA GLU A 359 7.31 -5.76 5.63
C GLU A 359 6.91 -4.52 6.45
N THR A 360 6.42 -4.71 7.68
CA THR A 360 5.89 -3.57 8.47
C THR A 360 6.99 -2.60 8.89
N THR A 361 8.10 -3.12 9.44
CA THR A 361 9.23 -2.29 9.87
C THR A 361 9.98 -1.72 8.67
N ALA A 362 10.20 -2.51 7.62
CA ALA A 362 10.82 -2.03 6.38
C ALA A 362 10.07 -0.84 5.78
N ASN A 363 8.75 -0.95 5.64
CA ASN A 363 7.93 0.13 5.09
C ASN A 363 7.93 1.37 6.00
N ALA A 364 7.96 1.19 7.32
CA ALA A 364 8.10 2.31 8.24
C ALA A 364 9.43 3.05 8.04
N ILE A 365 10.56 2.32 7.99
CA ILE A 365 11.88 2.92 7.72
C ILE A 365 11.88 3.62 6.36
N HIS A 366 11.39 2.95 5.31
CA HIS A 366 11.28 3.49 3.97
C HIS A 366 10.54 4.84 3.94
N PHE A 367 9.33 4.91 4.51
CA PHE A 367 8.57 6.16 4.53
C PHE A 367 9.22 7.23 5.42
N ILE A 368 9.88 6.87 6.53
CA ILE A 368 10.63 7.84 7.34
C ILE A 368 11.78 8.44 6.52
N LEU A 369 12.53 7.62 5.77
CA LEU A 369 13.62 8.10 4.93
C LEU A 369 13.13 9.05 3.82
N LEU A 370 12.02 8.71 3.15
CA LEU A 370 11.41 9.60 2.16
C LEU A 370 10.92 10.91 2.77
N GLU A 371 10.28 10.87 3.93
CA GLU A 371 9.83 12.08 4.62
C GLU A 371 11.00 12.96 5.08
N LEU A 372 12.11 12.35 5.55
CA LEU A 372 13.31 13.10 5.92
C LEU A 372 14.02 13.71 4.70
N ALA A 373 14.01 13.04 3.55
CA ALA A 373 14.51 13.60 2.29
C ALA A 373 13.61 14.74 1.77
N ASN A 374 12.29 14.62 1.94
CA ASN A 374 11.32 15.68 1.63
C ASN A 374 11.40 16.87 2.60
N ASN A 375 11.94 16.68 3.81
CA ASN A 375 11.97 17.69 4.87
C ASN A 375 13.38 17.87 5.48
N PRO A 376 14.34 18.50 4.75
CA PRO A 376 15.72 18.67 5.22
C PRO A 376 15.87 19.47 6.53
N ALA A 377 14.88 20.28 6.90
CA ALA A 377 14.86 20.99 8.18
C ALA A 377 14.68 20.05 9.37
N SER A 378 13.73 19.10 9.28
CA SER A 378 13.49 18.10 10.31
C SER A 378 14.65 17.10 10.37
N GLN A 379 15.25 16.76 9.23
CA GLN A 379 16.47 15.94 9.16
C GLN A 379 17.62 16.55 9.97
N ARG A 380 17.90 17.85 9.81
CA ARG A 380 18.96 18.52 10.58
C ARG A 380 18.67 18.59 12.08
N ARG A 381 17.40 18.70 12.48
CA ARG A 381 17.01 18.63 13.90
C ARG A 381 17.24 17.24 14.47
N LEU A 382 16.87 16.20 13.71
CA LEU A 382 17.16 14.81 14.04
C LEU A 382 18.67 14.56 14.17
N GLN A 383 19.49 15.06 13.24
CA GLN A 383 20.95 14.98 13.31
C GLN A 383 21.51 15.67 14.54
N LYS A 384 21.01 16.87 14.87
CA LYS A 384 21.42 17.59 16.07
C LYS A 384 21.13 16.79 17.35
N ASP A 385 19.93 16.23 17.46
CA ASP A 385 19.56 15.42 18.63
C ASP A 385 20.44 14.15 18.74
N ILE A 386 20.79 13.54 17.59
CA ILE A 386 21.76 12.43 17.54
C ILE A 386 23.12 12.88 18.09
N ASP A 387 23.62 14.04 17.65
CA ASP A 387 24.90 14.58 18.11
C ASP A 387 24.87 14.87 19.63
N ASP A 388 23.79 15.48 20.12
CA ASP A 388 23.61 15.81 21.53
C ASP A 388 23.55 14.54 22.42
N ILE A 389 22.98 13.44 21.92
CA ILE A 389 22.84 12.17 22.66
C ILE A 389 24.13 11.33 22.61
N LEU A 390 24.76 11.23 21.44
CA LEU A 390 25.88 10.32 21.20
C LEU A 390 27.25 10.97 21.42
N GLY A 391 27.34 12.29 21.23
CA GLY A 391 28.62 12.99 21.10
C GLY A 391 29.53 12.31 20.08
N ASN A 392 30.80 12.13 20.46
CA ASN A 392 31.84 11.52 19.60
C ASN A 392 31.96 9.99 19.74
N GLN A 393 31.03 9.31 20.43
CA GLN A 393 31.14 7.87 20.70
C GLN A 393 31.01 7.04 19.42
N ASN A 394 31.88 6.04 19.17
CA ASN A 394 31.73 5.16 18.00
C ASN A 394 30.45 4.30 18.10
N SER A 395 29.83 4.01 16.97
CA SER A 395 28.70 3.07 16.85
C SER A 395 28.91 1.72 17.54
N SER A 396 30.15 1.22 17.61
CA SER A 396 30.49 -0.03 18.29
C SER A 396 30.40 0.05 19.82
N SER A 397 30.42 1.26 20.41
CA SER A 397 30.32 1.48 21.86
C SER A 397 28.90 1.84 22.30
N TRP A 398 27.91 1.77 21.42
CA TRP A 398 26.53 2.12 21.74
C TRP A 398 25.87 1.07 22.63
N GLU A 399 25.49 1.48 23.83
CA GLU A 399 24.79 0.64 24.82
C GLU A 399 23.28 0.88 24.77
N TYR A 400 22.50 -0.18 24.59
CA TYR A 400 21.05 -0.14 24.49
C TYR A 400 20.40 0.58 25.68
N GLU A 401 20.76 0.18 26.91
CA GLU A 401 20.15 0.64 28.15
C GLU A 401 20.31 2.15 28.37
N LYS A 402 21.40 2.72 27.85
CA LYS A 402 21.70 4.16 27.97
C LYS A 402 21.07 4.98 26.86
N LEU A 403 21.03 4.45 25.64
CA LEU A 403 20.76 5.25 24.44
C LEU A 403 19.30 5.18 23.97
N ILE A 404 18.63 4.03 24.13
CA ILE A 404 17.32 3.83 23.48
C ILE A 404 16.25 4.80 23.99
N ASN A 405 16.22 5.07 25.30
CA ASN A 405 15.19 5.92 25.90
C ASN A 405 15.40 7.40 25.52
N PRO A 406 16.61 7.99 25.63
CA PRO A 406 16.89 9.31 25.08
C PRO A 406 16.58 9.42 23.59
N MET A 407 16.98 8.44 22.78
CA MET A 407 16.69 8.45 21.34
C MET A 407 15.19 8.44 21.05
N MET A 408 14.41 7.61 21.75
CA MET A 408 12.95 7.57 21.64
C MET A 408 12.28 8.88 22.09
N ALA A 409 12.89 9.62 23.03
CA ALA A 409 12.43 10.92 23.50
C ALA A 409 12.97 12.11 22.66
N SER A 410 13.63 11.83 21.53
CA SER A 410 14.26 12.80 20.63
C SER A 410 13.64 12.80 19.24
N MET A 411 14.12 13.67 18.35
CA MET A 411 13.59 13.84 16.99
C MET A 411 13.55 12.53 16.21
N LEU A 412 14.39 11.54 16.55
CA LEU A 412 14.29 10.15 16.08
C LEU A 412 12.90 9.55 16.37
N GLY A 413 12.48 9.57 17.65
CA GLY A 413 11.17 9.06 18.07
C GLY A 413 10.02 9.89 17.52
N ALA A 414 10.18 11.22 17.44
CA ALA A 414 9.17 12.11 16.86
C ALA A 414 8.96 11.85 15.35
N CYS A 415 10.03 11.67 14.59
CA CYS A 415 9.95 11.33 13.16
C CYS A 415 9.29 9.96 12.96
N MET A 416 9.67 8.95 13.75
CA MET A 416 9.01 7.64 13.70
C MET A 416 7.51 7.76 14.00
N ASN A 417 7.15 8.46 15.08
CA ASN A 417 5.75 8.56 15.48
C ASN A 417 4.89 9.35 14.49
N GLU A 418 5.44 10.44 13.92
CA GLU A 418 4.72 11.21 12.90
C GLU A 418 4.56 10.42 11.59
N THR A 419 5.57 9.65 11.18
CA THR A 419 5.42 8.75 10.03
C THR A 419 4.41 7.66 10.32
N LEU A 420 4.40 7.03 11.49
CA LEU A 420 3.39 6.02 11.84
C LEU A 420 1.98 6.62 11.99
N ARG A 421 1.85 7.90 12.34
CA ARG A 421 0.58 8.64 12.30
C ARG A 421 0.11 8.79 10.86
N MET A 422 1.00 9.20 9.97
CA MET A 422 0.69 9.52 8.57
C MET A 422 0.54 8.28 7.69
N THR A 423 1.53 7.40 7.69
CA THR A 423 1.61 6.20 6.85
C THR A 423 1.79 4.96 7.72
N PRO A 424 0.79 4.57 8.53
CA PRO A 424 0.86 3.34 9.30
C PRO A 424 0.92 2.13 8.36
N ALA A 425 1.71 1.12 8.72
CA ALA A 425 1.83 -0.11 7.93
C ALA A 425 0.49 -0.84 7.79
N VAL A 426 -0.38 -0.76 8.81
CA VAL A 426 -1.74 -1.31 8.81
C VAL A 426 -2.75 -0.18 8.87
N VAL A 427 -3.55 -0.03 7.80
CA VAL A 427 -4.53 1.06 7.65
C VAL A 427 -5.83 0.79 8.41
N GLU A 428 -6.24 -0.47 8.49
CA GLU A 428 -7.50 -0.92 9.07
C GLU A 428 -7.27 -2.14 9.97
N ILE A 429 -7.85 -2.15 11.17
CA ILE A 429 -7.72 -3.25 12.14
C ILE A 429 -9.09 -3.91 12.31
N PRO A 430 -9.30 -5.12 11.76
CA PRO A 430 -10.60 -5.78 11.77
C PRO A 430 -10.91 -6.46 13.11
N LYS A 431 -12.15 -6.30 13.54
CA LYS A 431 -12.80 -6.89 14.72
C LYS A 431 -14.17 -7.43 14.32
N LYS A 432 -14.82 -8.19 15.20
CA LYS A 432 -16.21 -8.60 14.98
C LYS A 432 -17.01 -8.61 16.27
N VAL A 433 -18.31 -8.42 16.14
CA VAL A 433 -19.28 -8.74 17.18
C VAL A 433 -19.62 -10.23 17.09
N PRO A 434 -19.56 -11.00 18.19
CA PRO A 434 -19.98 -12.40 18.20
C PRO A 434 -21.39 -12.61 17.64
N ALA A 435 -21.64 -13.78 17.07
CA ALA A 435 -22.95 -14.09 16.48
C ALA A 435 -24.05 -14.34 17.51
N ASN A 436 -23.69 -14.57 18.78
CA ASN A 436 -24.63 -14.93 19.84
C ASN A 436 -25.33 -13.72 20.47
N GLN A 437 -24.70 -12.54 20.50
CA GLN A 437 -25.22 -11.40 21.25
C GLN A 437 -24.81 -10.06 20.65
N ASP A 438 -25.75 -9.10 20.68
CA ASP A 438 -25.48 -7.69 20.37
C ASP A 438 -24.58 -7.07 21.45
N GLN A 439 -23.81 -6.05 21.08
CA GLN A 439 -22.87 -5.39 22.00
C GLN A 439 -23.14 -3.90 22.09
N THR A 440 -22.83 -3.30 23.23
CA THR A 440 -23.05 -1.88 23.46
C THR A 440 -21.74 -1.12 23.53
N ILE A 441 -21.66 0.00 22.83
CA ILE A 441 -20.51 0.92 22.83
C ILE A 441 -21.00 2.30 23.23
N THR A 442 -20.29 2.95 24.15
CA THR A 442 -20.53 4.36 24.47
C THR A 442 -19.67 5.24 23.56
N MET A 443 -20.27 6.28 22.98
CA MET A 443 -19.57 7.31 22.22
C MET A 443 -20.14 8.67 22.65
N ASP A 444 -19.28 9.55 23.17
CA ASP A 444 -19.66 10.92 23.55
C ASP A 444 -20.83 10.96 24.56
N GLY A 445 -20.81 10.04 25.53
CA GLY A 445 -21.85 9.88 26.55
C GLY A 445 -23.16 9.25 26.06
N LYS A 446 -23.25 8.84 24.77
CA LYS A 446 -24.41 8.12 24.21
C LYS A 446 -24.10 6.65 24.03
N SER A 447 -25.06 5.81 24.40
CA SER A 447 -24.96 4.36 24.27
C SER A 447 -25.53 3.91 22.92
N HIS A 448 -24.71 3.19 22.14
CA HIS A 448 -25.07 2.66 20.83
C HIS A 448 -25.06 1.13 20.85
N LEU A 449 -26.14 0.52 20.34
CA LEU A 449 -26.24 -0.92 20.18
C LEU A 449 -25.64 -1.35 18.84
N ILE A 450 -24.60 -2.18 18.88
CA ILE A 450 -23.97 -2.78 17.72
C ILE A 450 -24.55 -4.19 17.52
N PRO A 451 -25.24 -4.47 16.41
CA PRO A 451 -25.84 -5.77 16.17
C PRO A 451 -24.82 -6.90 16.14
N ARG A 452 -25.22 -8.09 16.60
CA ARG A 452 -24.45 -9.34 16.47
C ARG A 452 -24.01 -9.59 15.04
N ASN A 453 -22.89 -10.29 14.88
CA ASN A 453 -22.31 -10.63 13.57
C ASN A 453 -21.91 -9.40 12.71
N THR A 454 -21.80 -8.23 13.31
CA THR A 454 -21.22 -7.03 12.68
C THR A 454 -19.72 -7.17 12.60
N ILE A 455 -19.14 -6.93 11.42
CA ILE A 455 -17.69 -6.77 11.25
C ILE A 455 -17.37 -5.31 11.58
N ILE A 456 -16.27 -5.07 12.27
CA ILE A 456 -15.85 -3.73 12.69
C ILE A 456 -14.47 -3.46 12.10
N SER A 457 -14.27 -2.29 11.49
CA SER A 457 -12.97 -1.81 11.06
C SER A 457 -12.56 -0.59 11.89
N LEU A 458 -11.48 -0.74 12.65
CA LEU A 458 -10.83 0.41 13.31
C LEU A 458 -9.91 1.06 12.29
N VAL A 459 -10.23 2.27 11.84
CA VAL A 459 -9.53 2.90 10.71
C VAL A 459 -8.41 3.80 11.23
N ALA A 460 -7.23 3.21 11.39
CA ALA A 460 -6.06 3.85 12.02
C ALA A 460 -5.68 5.16 11.33
N VAL A 461 -5.59 5.17 9.99
CA VAL A 461 -5.23 6.37 9.21
C VAL A 461 -6.19 7.54 9.44
N SER A 462 -7.48 7.25 9.59
CA SER A 462 -8.52 8.26 9.78
C SER A 462 -8.54 8.83 11.19
N VAL A 463 -8.38 7.98 12.22
CA VAL A 463 -8.29 8.48 13.61
C VAL A 463 -6.98 9.24 13.87
N HIS A 464 -5.88 8.83 13.23
CA HIS A 464 -4.58 9.51 13.25
C HIS A 464 -4.61 10.92 12.62
N ARG A 465 -5.69 11.25 11.90
CA ARG A 465 -5.92 12.54 11.23
C ARG A 465 -7.24 13.19 11.65
N ASN A 466 -7.85 12.71 12.73
CA ASN A 466 -9.08 13.30 13.22
C ASN A 466 -8.74 14.61 13.97
N PRO A 467 -9.22 15.78 13.52
CA PRO A 467 -8.92 17.09 14.13
C PRO A 467 -9.36 17.21 15.58
N ARG A 468 -10.26 16.31 16.05
CA ARG A 468 -10.66 16.23 17.45
C ARG A 468 -9.51 15.88 18.39
N TYR A 469 -8.57 15.04 17.95
CA TYR A 469 -7.49 14.50 18.80
C TYR A 469 -6.12 15.07 18.45
N TRP A 470 -5.96 15.66 17.27
CA TRP A 470 -4.66 16.10 16.75
C TRP A 470 -4.64 17.62 16.56
N PRO A 471 -3.71 18.35 17.20
CA PRO A 471 -3.68 19.81 17.13
C PRO A 471 -3.20 20.30 15.76
N GLY A 472 -4.10 20.97 15.01
CA GLY A 472 -3.80 21.59 13.72
C GLY A 472 -3.19 22.98 13.84
N ARG A 473 -2.28 23.33 12.91
CA ARG A 473 -1.79 24.70 12.64
C ARG A 473 -1.95 25.01 11.15
N PRO A 474 -1.83 26.27 10.69
CA PRO A 474 -1.77 26.54 9.26
C PRO A 474 -0.67 25.70 8.58
N SER A 475 -1.05 25.01 7.50
CA SER A 475 -0.13 24.20 6.71
C SER A 475 0.93 25.09 6.07
N LEU A 476 2.16 24.58 6.01
CA LEU A 476 3.27 25.22 5.26
C LEU A 476 3.31 24.77 3.79
N LEU A 477 2.55 23.72 3.45
CA LEU A 477 2.54 23.11 2.12
C LEU A 477 1.28 23.47 1.32
N ARG A 478 0.16 23.74 2.01
CA ARG A 478 -1.16 23.98 1.42
C ARG A 478 -1.75 25.27 1.98
N ASP A 479 -1.86 26.29 1.14
CA ASP A 479 -2.42 27.58 1.53
C ASP A 479 -3.89 27.43 1.96
N GLY A 480 -4.22 27.95 3.15
CA GLY A 480 -5.58 27.96 3.68
C GLY A 480 -6.05 26.67 4.37
N GLU A 481 -5.19 25.63 4.43
CA GLU A 481 -5.47 24.38 5.13
C GLU A 481 -4.67 24.25 6.44
N ASP A 482 -4.99 23.22 7.23
CA ASP A 482 -4.20 22.85 8.41
C ASP A 482 -3.10 21.81 8.12
N ASP A 483 -2.18 21.70 9.07
CA ASP A 483 -1.02 20.82 9.06
C ASP A 483 -1.34 19.37 9.47
N ILE A 484 -2.61 18.98 9.66
CA ILE A 484 -2.97 17.62 10.11
C ILE A 484 -2.58 16.57 9.07
N ASN A 485 -2.69 16.96 7.80
CA ASN A 485 -2.27 16.16 6.65
C ASN A 485 -0.82 16.44 6.21
N ASP A 486 -0.08 17.26 6.96
CA ASP A 486 1.35 17.46 6.76
C ASP A 486 2.15 16.55 7.69
N TRP A 487 3.34 16.16 7.24
CA TRP A 487 4.29 15.45 8.08
C TRP A 487 5.07 16.46 8.94
N VAL A 488 4.72 16.55 10.23
CA VAL A 488 5.31 17.52 11.17
C VAL A 488 5.75 16.81 12.46
N PRO A 489 6.98 16.23 12.49
CA PRO A 489 7.50 15.56 13.68
C PRO A 489 7.48 16.44 14.93
N GLU A 490 7.65 17.74 14.77
CA GLU A 490 7.70 18.68 15.89
C GLU A 490 6.37 18.84 16.62
N ARG A 491 5.29 18.29 16.06
CA ARG A 491 4.02 18.12 16.77
C ARG A 491 4.19 17.37 18.08
N TRP A 492 5.15 16.45 18.13
CA TRP A 492 5.40 15.63 19.29
C TRP A 492 6.11 16.36 20.44
N TYR A 493 6.58 17.62 20.31
CA TYR A 493 7.25 18.36 21.41
C TYR A 493 6.41 19.48 22.05
N ARG A 494 5.13 19.60 21.67
CA ARG A 494 4.32 20.76 22.08
C ARG A 494 3.96 20.65 23.56
N LYS A 495 4.28 21.68 24.37
CA LYS A 495 3.65 21.91 25.69
C LYS A 495 2.19 22.27 25.46
N ASN A 496 1.26 21.65 26.19
CA ASN A 496 -0.17 22.01 26.14
C ASN A 496 -0.35 23.48 26.55
N GLU A 497 -0.52 24.38 25.58
CA GLU A 497 -1.02 25.73 25.82
C GLU A 497 -2.55 25.68 25.83
N GLY A 498 -3.15 25.31 26.97
CA GLY A 498 -4.60 25.38 27.17
C GLY A 498 -5.16 24.30 28.09
N THR A 499 -5.81 24.71 29.17
CA THR A 499 -6.50 23.89 30.21
C THR A 499 -5.59 23.09 31.15
N ALA A 500 -4.76 23.81 31.88
CA ALA A 500 -4.37 23.39 33.23
C ALA A 500 -5.58 23.57 34.17
N ASP A 501 -6.61 22.73 34.03
CA ASP A 501 -7.65 22.55 35.05
C ASP A 501 -8.39 21.20 34.87
N GLN A 502 -7.64 20.16 34.53
CA GLN A 502 -8.04 18.81 34.85
C GLN A 502 -6.98 18.25 35.78
N THR A 503 -7.31 18.20 37.07
CA THR A 503 -6.83 17.17 37.97
C THR A 503 -7.29 15.81 37.42
N THR A 504 -6.71 15.37 36.31
CA THR A 504 -6.58 13.95 36.07
C THR A 504 -5.57 13.49 37.10
N GLU A 505 -6.05 12.72 38.08
CA GLU A 505 -5.18 11.85 38.87
C GLU A 505 -4.20 11.15 37.92
N PRO A 506 -3.00 10.76 38.37
CA PRO A 506 -2.05 10.04 37.52
C PRO A 506 -2.76 8.78 37.04
N ASP A 507 -3.29 8.82 35.81
CA ASP A 507 -4.03 7.71 35.23
C ASP A 507 -3.02 6.59 35.18
N ASP A 508 -3.27 5.62 36.04
CA ASP A 508 -2.38 4.53 36.34
C ASP A 508 -2.20 3.75 35.03
N TYR A 509 -1.08 3.98 34.35
CA TYR A 509 -0.60 3.09 33.28
C TYR A 509 -0.33 1.67 33.84
N HIS A 510 -0.55 1.43 35.14
CA HIS A 510 -0.60 0.13 35.78
C HIS A 510 -2.02 -0.31 36.17
N THR A 511 -2.85 -0.72 35.22
CA THR A 511 -3.83 -1.79 35.51
C THR A 511 -4.30 -2.55 34.26
N GLU A 512 -3.39 -3.33 33.68
CA GLU A 512 -3.64 -4.75 33.49
C GLU A 512 -2.36 -5.48 33.94
N THR A 513 -2.43 -6.19 35.05
CA THR A 513 -1.35 -7.00 35.66
C THR A 513 -0.97 -8.22 34.83
N GLU A 514 -0.99 -8.12 33.51
CA GLU A 514 -0.41 -9.12 32.62
C GLU A 514 0.80 -8.52 31.92
N ASP A 515 1.96 -8.81 32.51
CA ASP A 515 3.30 -8.47 32.07
C ASP A 515 3.59 -8.98 30.63
N PHE A 516 3.29 -8.16 29.62
CA PHE A 516 3.47 -8.50 28.20
C PHE A 516 4.33 -7.50 27.44
N GLY A 517 5.53 -7.19 27.96
CA GLY A 517 6.52 -6.40 27.21
C GLY A 517 6.09 -4.94 26.93
N GLY A 518 5.13 -4.43 27.70
CA GLY A 518 4.92 -2.99 27.84
C GLY A 518 6.10 -2.35 28.55
N TYR A 519 6.42 -1.11 28.19
CA TYR A 519 7.46 -0.33 28.82
C TYR A 519 7.30 -0.32 30.35
N LYS A 520 8.29 -0.84 31.07
CA LYS A 520 8.34 -0.89 32.55
C LYS A 520 9.26 0.17 33.16
N GLY A 521 9.80 1.08 32.35
CA GLY A 521 10.64 2.17 32.83
C GLY A 521 9.80 3.33 33.38
N PRO A 522 10.42 4.29 34.09
CA PRO A 522 9.80 5.59 34.35
C PRO A 522 9.63 6.33 33.01
N ASP A 523 8.40 6.60 32.61
CA ASP A 523 8.02 7.24 31.35
C ASP A 523 8.84 8.51 31.09
N THR A 524 9.90 8.40 30.27
CA THR A 524 10.87 9.46 30.03
C THR A 524 10.32 10.64 29.20
N SER A 525 9.02 10.66 28.90
CA SER A 525 8.40 11.58 27.95
C SER A 525 7.46 12.61 28.59
N THR A 526 7.85 13.24 29.70
CA THR A 526 7.14 14.46 30.16
C THR A 526 7.20 15.60 29.14
N GLN A 527 8.07 15.49 28.14
CA GLN A 527 8.29 16.47 27.07
C GLN A 527 7.51 16.19 25.78
N LEU A 528 6.97 14.98 25.58
CA LEU A 528 6.28 14.64 24.33
C LEU A 528 4.75 14.81 24.43
N PHE A 529 4.12 15.24 23.33
CA PHE A 529 2.67 15.27 23.17
C PHE A 529 2.09 13.86 23.34
N ARG A 530 1.08 13.74 24.21
CA ARG A 530 0.36 12.50 24.48
C ARG A 530 -1.02 12.55 23.83
N PRO A 531 -1.26 11.83 22.74
CA PRO A 531 -2.57 11.78 22.11
C PRO A 531 -3.57 11.07 23.04
N GLU A 532 -4.85 11.41 22.91
CA GLU A 532 -5.93 10.74 23.64
C GLU A 532 -5.88 9.23 23.39
N ARG A 533 -6.07 8.40 24.43
CA ARG A 533 -5.98 6.94 24.27
C ARG A 533 -6.99 6.45 23.24
N GLY A 534 -6.52 5.66 22.27
CA GLY A 534 -7.32 5.19 21.14
C GLY A 534 -7.25 6.09 19.90
N SER A 535 -6.67 7.30 20.01
CA SER A 535 -6.48 8.20 18.86
C SER A 535 -5.17 7.99 18.10
N TYR A 536 -4.23 7.22 18.67
CA TYR A 536 -2.98 6.79 18.06
C TYR A 536 -2.79 5.28 18.29
N ILE A 537 -2.99 4.49 17.23
CA ILE A 537 -3.03 3.02 17.24
C ILE A 537 -2.21 2.33 16.12
N PRO A 538 -0.99 2.80 15.78
CA PRO A 538 -0.18 2.16 14.72
C PRO A 538 0.22 0.71 15.05
N PHE A 539 0.18 0.33 16.33
CA PHE A 539 0.44 -1.02 16.82
C PHE A 539 -0.81 -1.69 17.42
N SER A 540 -2.01 -1.18 17.11
CA SER A 540 -3.26 -1.50 17.82
C SER A 540 -3.19 -1.15 19.33
N ASP A 541 -4.25 -1.44 20.07
CA ASP A 541 -4.32 -1.32 21.54
C ASP A 541 -4.91 -2.61 22.16
N GLY A 542 -4.81 -2.71 23.49
CA GLY A 542 -5.35 -3.81 24.28
C GLY A 542 -4.54 -5.12 24.24
N PRO A 543 -5.13 -6.24 24.67
CA PRO A 543 -4.44 -7.55 24.76
C PRO A 543 -3.94 -8.09 23.41
N ARG A 544 -4.48 -7.57 22.31
CA ARG A 544 -4.12 -7.92 20.93
C ARG A 544 -3.15 -6.91 20.29
N SER A 545 -2.57 -6.02 21.08
CA SER A 545 -1.53 -5.10 20.61
C SER A 545 -0.31 -5.86 20.05
N CYS A 546 0.38 -5.21 19.11
CA CYS A 546 1.51 -5.79 18.41
C CYS A 546 2.56 -6.30 19.40
N LEU A 547 2.88 -7.59 19.31
CA LEU A 547 3.88 -8.22 20.17
C LEU A 547 5.29 -7.69 19.88
N GLY A 548 5.58 -7.41 18.60
CA GLY A 548 6.87 -6.88 18.13
C GLY A 548 7.03 -5.36 18.25
N ARG A 549 6.11 -4.63 18.92
CA ARG A 549 6.15 -3.15 18.98
C ARG A 549 7.51 -2.62 19.41
N ARG A 550 8.05 -3.14 20.53
CA ARG A 550 9.35 -2.67 21.06
C ARG A 550 10.49 -2.98 20.10
N ILE A 551 10.51 -4.16 19.51
CA ILE A 551 11.52 -4.59 18.52
C ILE A 551 11.51 -3.66 17.30
N ALA A 552 10.34 -3.41 16.72
CA ALA A 552 10.20 -2.52 15.57
C ALA A 552 10.67 -1.08 15.89
N GLN A 553 10.31 -0.55 17.06
CA GLN A 553 10.78 0.76 17.50
C GLN A 553 12.31 0.80 17.64
N VAL A 554 12.90 -0.20 18.28
CA VAL A 554 14.36 -0.30 18.46
C VAL A 554 15.09 -0.40 17.12
N GLU A 555 14.58 -1.23 16.21
CA GLU A 555 15.10 -1.40 14.86
C GLU A 555 15.07 -0.08 14.07
N ILE A 556 13.92 0.61 14.04
CA ILE A 556 13.77 1.90 13.37
C ILE A 556 14.75 2.93 13.93
N ILE A 557 14.79 3.08 15.26
CA ILE A 557 15.62 4.10 15.91
C ILE A 557 17.11 3.84 15.69
N ALA A 558 17.56 2.59 15.83
CA ALA A 558 18.94 2.20 15.58
C ALA A 558 19.36 2.47 14.14
N ALA A 559 18.51 2.08 13.16
CA ALA A 559 18.78 2.32 11.75
C ALA A 559 18.90 3.82 11.44
N LEU A 560 17.95 4.63 11.90
CA LEU A 560 17.98 6.08 11.70
C LEU A 560 19.20 6.73 12.36
N ALA A 561 19.55 6.30 13.58
CA ALA A 561 20.72 6.81 14.28
C ALA A 561 22.02 6.51 13.52
N VAL A 562 22.17 5.30 12.96
CA VAL A 562 23.34 4.94 12.12
C VAL A 562 23.40 5.78 10.85
N LEU A 563 22.28 5.90 10.14
CA LEU A 563 22.25 6.63 8.87
C LEU A 563 22.54 8.12 9.08
N PHE A 564 21.80 8.78 9.96
CA PHE A 564 21.84 10.24 10.08
C PHE A 564 22.96 10.75 10.98
N ARG A 565 23.68 9.89 11.68
CA ARG A 565 24.88 10.33 12.40
C ARG A 565 25.94 10.88 11.45
N ASP A 566 26.28 10.17 10.38
CA ASP A 566 27.40 10.54 9.52
C ASP A 566 26.96 11.00 8.12
N TYR A 567 25.69 10.76 7.77
CA TYR A 567 25.15 11.02 6.45
C TYR A 567 23.88 11.89 6.48
N SER A 568 23.63 12.51 5.34
CA SER A 568 22.38 13.17 5.00
C SER A 568 21.75 12.46 3.81
N LEU A 569 20.42 12.46 3.75
CA LEU A 569 19.65 11.87 2.65
C LEU A 569 18.97 12.97 1.84
N GLU A 570 19.21 12.99 0.55
CA GLU A 570 18.64 13.95 -0.40
C GLU A 570 17.72 13.25 -1.40
N LEU A 571 16.75 13.99 -1.95
CA LEU A 571 16.07 13.53 -3.16
C LEU A 571 17.04 13.63 -4.34
N ALA A 572 17.10 12.59 -5.16
CA ALA A 572 17.82 12.68 -6.42
C ALA A 572 17.03 13.54 -7.39
N VAL A 573 17.74 14.41 -8.11
CA VAL A 573 17.16 15.37 -9.06
C VAL A 573 17.58 15.09 -10.50
N ASP A 574 18.17 13.91 -10.72
CA ASP A 574 18.77 13.48 -11.99
C ASP A 574 17.78 13.48 -13.16
N ASP A 575 16.47 13.34 -12.87
CA ASP A 575 15.39 13.42 -13.86
C ASP A 575 15.22 14.84 -14.44
N TRP A 576 15.70 15.87 -13.74
CA TRP A 576 15.52 17.28 -14.11
C TRP A 576 16.84 18.02 -14.39
N ALA A 577 17.94 17.59 -13.77
CA ALA A 577 19.25 18.20 -13.94
C ALA A 577 20.37 17.22 -13.62
N SER A 578 21.46 17.24 -14.40
CA SER A 578 22.66 16.46 -14.11
C SER A 578 23.37 16.99 -12.86
N ASP A 579 24.25 16.16 -12.28
CA ASP A 579 25.06 16.57 -11.13
C ASP A 579 25.85 17.86 -11.38
N GLU A 580 26.45 17.97 -12.55
CA GLU A 580 27.23 19.13 -12.99
C GLU A 580 26.34 20.37 -13.14
N GLU A 581 25.12 20.20 -13.67
CA GLU A 581 24.14 21.27 -13.79
C GLU A 581 23.66 21.74 -12.41
N VAL A 582 23.33 20.83 -11.49
CA VAL A 582 22.90 21.16 -10.12
C VAL A 582 23.99 21.91 -9.36
N GLU A 583 25.25 21.51 -9.53
CA GLU A 583 26.40 22.19 -8.93
C GLU A 583 26.60 23.60 -9.52
N ALA A 584 26.40 23.76 -10.83
CA ALA A 584 26.49 25.05 -11.51
C ALA A 584 25.28 25.98 -11.28
N MET A 585 24.13 25.45 -10.86
CA MET A 585 22.91 26.23 -10.62
C MET A 585 23.08 27.26 -9.51
N ASP A 586 22.47 28.43 -9.70
CA ASP A 586 22.23 29.36 -8.60
C ASP A 586 21.21 28.80 -7.60
N ARG A 587 21.08 29.49 -6.47
CA ARG A 587 20.25 29.04 -5.35
C ARG A 587 18.77 28.89 -5.73
N ASP A 588 18.23 29.84 -6.49
CA ASP A 588 16.80 29.90 -6.77
C ASP A 588 16.41 28.81 -7.78
N ARG A 589 17.25 28.59 -8.80
CA ARG A 589 17.05 27.50 -9.75
C ARG A 589 17.21 26.13 -9.10
N ARG A 590 18.21 25.96 -8.22
CA ARG A 590 18.37 24.71 -7.47
C ARG A 590 17.16 24.43 -6.58
N ARG A 591 16.65 25.46 -5.89
CA ARG A 591 15.44 25.33 -5.08
C ARG A 591 14.25 24.86 -5.91
N GLU A 592 14.01 25.46 -7.07
CA GLU A 592 12.92 25.08 -7.97
C GLU A 592 12.98 23.59 -8.35
N VAL A 593 14.17 23.09 -8.69
CA VAL A 593 14.37 21.68 -9.05
C VAL A 593 14.06 20.75 -7.87
N TYR A 594 14.54 21.08 -6.67
CA TYR A 594 14.23 20.29 -5.46
C TYR A 594 12.76 20.41 -5.05
N ASP A 595 12.10 21.55 -5.26
CA ASP A 595 10.66 21.72 -5.00
C ASP A 595 9.84 20.80 -5.94
N ILE A 596 10.23 20.67 -7.21
CA ILE A 596 9.64 19.73 -8.17
C ILE A 596 9.88 18.28 -7.71
N ALA A 597 11.09 17.95 -7.27
CA ALA A 597 11.42 16.61 -6.77
C ALA A 597 10.59 16.24 -5.53
N GLN A 598 10.43 17.17 -4.58
CA GLN A 598 9.60 16.97 -3.39
C GLN A 598 8.12 16.82 -3.74
N ALA A 599 7.59 17.65 -4.65
CA ALA A 599 6.20 17.53 -5.11
C ALA A 599 5.96 16.16 -5.79
N THR A 600 6.92 15.70 -6.60
CA THR A 600 6.89 14.39 -7.26
C THR A 600 6.93 13.26 -6.25
N SER A 601 7.82 13.32 -5.27
CA SER A 601 7.94 12.35 -4.17
C SER A 601 6.62 12.23 -3.39
N ARG A 602 6.06 13.36 -2.93
CA ARG A 602 4.78 13.38 -2.19
C ARG A 602 3.63 12.82 -3.02
N LYS A 603 3.59 13.09 -4.34
CA LYS A 603 2.57 12.54 -5.25
C LYS A 603 2.68 11.02 -5.38
N LYS A 604 3.90 10.47 -5.54
CA LYS A 604 4.14 9.02 -5.58
C LYS A 604 3.73 8.34 -4.28
N MET A 605 4.06 8.94 -3.13
CA MET A 605 3.66 8.43 -1.80
C MET A 605 2.14 8.41 -1.57
N GLN A 606 1.38 9.34 -2.17
CA GLN A 606 -0.09 9.31 -2.13
C GLN A 606 -0.68 8.15 -2.93
N GLY A 607 0.05 7.62 -3.92
CA GLY A 607 -0.31 6.44 -4.70
C GLY A 607 -0.11 5.11 -3.99
N ALA A 608 0.44 5.10 -2.76
CA ALA A 608 0.66 3.88 -1.99
C ALA A 608 -0.63 3.09 -1.78
N THR A 609 -0.51 1.77 -1.79
CA THR A 609 -1.65 0.84 -1.67
C THR A 609 -1.41 -0.18 -0.58
N SER A 610 -2.48 -0.59 0.10
CA SER A 610 -2.44 -1.63 1.12
C SER A 610 -3.06 -2.91 0.56
N LEU A 611 -2.34 -4.03 0.72
CA LEU A 611 -2.89 -5.37 0.49
C LEU A 611 -2.65 -6.26 1.71
N LEU A 612 -1.41 -6.34 2.19
CA LEU A 612 -1.06 -6.82 3.53
C LEU A 612 -0.59 -5.65 4.39
N THR A 613 0.36 -4.89 3.87
CA THR A 613 0.88 -3.66 4.43
C THR A 613 0.80 -2.53 3.39
N LEU A 614 0.82 -1.29 3.86
CA LEU A 614 0.89 -0.10 3.00
C LEU A 614 2.29 0.01 2.37
N LYS A 615 2.37 -0.02 1.03
CA LYS A 615 3.62 0.15 0.28
C LYS A 615 3.41 0.89 -1.04
N MET A 616 4.50 1.42 -1.60
CA MET A 616 4.48 1.97 -2.97
C MET A 616 4.32 0.82 -3.97
N LYS A 617 3.65 1.06 -5.10
CA LYS A 617 3.39 0.02 -6.10
C LYS A 617 3.96 0.44 -7.44
N ASP A 618 4.93 -0.32 -7.94
CA ASP A 618 5.54 -0.16 -9.27
C ASP A 618 6.13 1.24 -9.54
N GLU A 619 6.36 2.02 -8.48
CA GLU A 619 6.92 3.37 -8.49
C GLU A 619 8.02 3.45 -7.42
N TYR A 620 9.10 4.19 -7.72
CA TYR A 620 10.18 4.47 -6.77
C TYR A 620 10.45 5.97 -6.69
N VAL A 621 10.98 6.41 -5.55
CA VAL A 621 11.50 7.77 -5.36
C VAL A 621 13.02 7.66 -5.26
N PRO A 622 13.77 8.17 -6.25
CA PRO A 622 15.22 8.09 -6.21
C PRO A 622 15.78 9.03 -5.14
N VAL A 623 16.72 8.52 -4.34
CA VAL A 623 17.37 9.26 -3.25
C VAL A 623 18.88 9.16 -3.37
N ARG A 624 19.59 10.05 -2.66
CA ARG A 624 21.04 10.05 -2.60
C ARG A 624 21.53 10.15 -1.17
N LEU A 625 22.43 9.26 -0.80
CA LEU A 625 23.13 9.33 0.49
C LEU A 625 24.42 10.12 0.31
N VAL A 626 24.58 11.19 1.09
CA VAL A 626 25.77 12.05 1.06
C VAL A 626 26.37 12.14 2.45
N LYS A 627 27.70 12.32 2.56
CA LYS A 627 28.31 12.60 3.86
C LYS A 627 27.81 13.94 4.39
N ARG A 628 27.57 14.03 5.70
CA ARG A 628 27.17 15.29 6.34
C ARG A 628 28.14 16.42 6.00
N GLY A 629 27.61 17.61 5.74
CA GLY A 629 28.35 18.79 5.30
C GLY A 629 28.65 18.86 3.80
N ARG A 630 28.45 17.76 3.05
CA ARG A 630 28.59 17.73 1.59
C ARG A 630 27.28 17.96 0.85
N GLU A 631 26.20 18.30 1.56
CA GLU A 631 24.89 18.38 0.95
C GLU A 631 24.79 19.45 -0.14
N ARG A 632 24.01 19.18 -1.19
CA ARG A 632 23.90 20.08 -2.35
C ARG A 632 22.97 21.27 -2.10
N TYR A 633 22.18 21.23 -1.02
CA TYR A 633 21.26 22.30 -0.64
C TYR A 633 21.88 23.41 0.24
N ASN A 634 23.09 23.25 0.80
CA ASN A 634 23.74 24.29 1.63
C ASN A 634 24.77 25.10 0.80
N SER A 635 24.27 26.08 0.04
CA SER A 635 25.03 26.78 -1.00
C SER A 635 25.90 27.94 -0.51
N TRP A 636 25.62 28.58 0.63
CA TRP A 636 26.25 29.89 0.92
C TRP A 636 27.76 29.79 1.16
N LEU A 637 28.21 28.90 2.04
CA LEU A 637 29.65 28.72 2.31
C LEU A 637 30.40 28.10 1.12
N LYS A 638 29.75 27.20 0.36
CA LYS A 638 30.36 26.57 -0.83
C LYS A 638 30.65 27.58 -1.96
N THR A 639 29.85 28.64 -2.08
CA THR A 639 30.05 29.70 -3.09
C THR A 639 31.25 30.62 -2.80
N LYS A 640 31.76 30.62 -1.56
CA LYS A 640 32.89 31.46 -1.15
C LYS A 640 34.21 30.87 -1.62
N LYS A 641 35.11 31.71 -2.14
CA LYS A 641 36.49 31.30 -2.44
C LYS A 641 37.23 31.02 -1.13
N LYS A 642 38.30 30.22 -1.15
CA LYS A 642 39.07 29.86 0.05
C LYS A 642 39.50 31.11 0.86
N GLY A 643 40.01 32.14 0.19
CA GLY A 643 40.39 33.39 0.87
C GLY A 643 39.22 34.19 1.47
N GLU A 644 38.00 34.06 0.94
CA GLU A 644 36.81 34.64 1.56
C GLU A 644 36.41 33.87 2.81
N LEU A 645 36.56 32.54 2.80
CA LEU A 645 36.32 31.69 3.98
C LEU A 645 37.36 31.91 5.08
N GLU A 646 38.63 32.14 4.72
CA GLU A 646 39.71 32.48 5.66
C GLU A 646 39.45 33.85 6.31
N SER A 647 39.06 34.85 5.50
CA SER A 647 38.67 36.18 6.02
C SER A 647 37.43 36.12 6.93
N LEU A 648 36.44 35.29 6.57
CA LEU A 648 35.27 35.03 7.42
C LEU A 648 35.65 34.34 8.72
N ALA A 649 36.56 33.36 8.68
CA ALA A 649 37.10 32.65 9.85
C ALA A 649 37.82 33.60 10.82
N GLU A 650 38.67 34.48 10.29
CA GLU A 650 39.35 35.51 11.07
C GLU A 650 38.35 36.49 11.70
N THR A 651 37.33 36.91 10.94
CA THR A 651 36.31 37.86 11.40
C THR A 651 35.47 37.30 12.55
N VAL A 652 35.21 35.99 12.54
CA VAL A 652 34.44 35.33 13.61
C VAL A 652 35.31 34.83 14.76
N GLY A 653 36.64 34.90 14.61
CA GLY A 653 37.60 34.46 15.63
C GLY A 653 37.77 32.95 15.70
N LEU A 654 37.59 32.23 14.59
CA LEU A 654 37.92 30.81 14.49
C LEU A 654 39.45 30.68 14.41
N GLN A 655 40.07 30.13 15.46
CA GLN A 655 41.51 29.89 15.56
C GLN A 655 41.90 28.54 14.92
N ASP A 656 43.19 28.36 14.63
CA ASP A 656 43.77 27.11 14.09
C ASP A 656 43.26 26.67 12.70
N ILE A 657 43.04 27.63 11.80
CA ILE A 657 42.63 27.36 10.40
C ILE A 657 43.79 27.03 9.45
N ASP A 658 45.03 27.13 9.93
CA ASP A 658 46.23 26.88 9.12
C ASP A 658 46.32 25.41 8.70
N GLY A 659 46.25 25.16 7.39
CA GLY A 659 46.29 23.83 6.79
C GLY A 659 44.93 23.29 6.33
N TYR A 660 43.82 23.99 6.59
CA TYR A 660 42.50 23.55 6.13
C TYR A 660 42.37 23.69 4.61
N LYS A 661 41.82 22.67 3.95
CA LYS A 661 41.38 22.79 2.55
C LYS A 661 40.07 23.58 2.51
N LYS A 662 39.72 24.10 1.32
CA LYS A 662 38.53 24.95 1.13
C LYS A 662 37.26 24.32 1.73
N ASP A 663 37.04 23.04 1.49
CA ASP A 663 35.83 22.35 1.92
C ASP A 663 35.84 22.09 3.44
N ASP A 664 36.99 21.71 4.00
CA ASP A 664 37.17 21.50 5.44
C ASP A 664 36.99 22.82 6.23
N LEU A 665 37.49 23.93 5.68
CA LEU A 665 37.30 25.26 6.22
C LEU A 665 35.83 25.69 6.16
N GLY A 666 35.13 25.37 5.07
CA GLY A 666 33.69 25.61 4.94
C GLY A 666 32.88 24.87 6.01
N VAL A 667 33.20 23.61 6.28
CA VAL A 667 32.53 22.81 7.32
C VAL A 667 32.84 23.32 8.73
N ALA A 668 34.11 23.62 9.02
CA ALA A 668 34.52 24.15 10.32
C ALA A 668 33.85 25.51 10.61
N LEU A 669 33.75 26.37 9.60
CA LEU A 669 33.07 27.66 9.71
C LEU A 669 31.56 27.49 9.90
N ASP A 670 30.92 26.55 9.20
CA ASP A 670 29.49 26.26 9.37
C ASP A 670 29.16 25.83 10.80
N ASN A 671 29.98 24.92 11.35
CA ASN A 671 29.81 24.43 12.72
C ASN A 671 30.06 25.54 13.75
N TYR A 672 31.15 26.31 13.59
CA TYR A 672 31.46 27.40 14.51
C TYR A 672 30.38 28.50 14.53
N LEU A 673 29.87 28.88 13.35
CA LEU A 673 28.78 29.84 13.21
C LEU A 673 27.43 29.31 13.72
N ALA A 674 27.22 27.99 13.64
CA ALA A 674 26.06 27.33 14.21
C ALA A 674 26.02 27.46 15.74
N GLU A 675 27.14 27.09 16.37
CA GLU A 675 27.31 27.05 17.83
C GLU A 675 27.26 28.46 18.43
N ASN A 676 27.79 29.45 17.70
CA ASN A 676 27.84 30.84 18.14
C ASN A 676 26.75 31.71 17.49
N SER A 677 25.66 31.11 17.03
CA SER A 677 24.60 31.79 16.29
C SER A 677 24.01 33.00 17.02
N SER A 678 23.81 32.93 18.34
CA SER A 678 23.31 34.04 19.16
C SER A 678 24.23 35.28 19.16
N ARG A 679 25.53 35.07 18.98
CA ARG A 679 26.55 36.12 18.94
C ARG A 679 26.68 36.75 17.56
N PHE A 680 26.60 35.94 16.51
CA PHE A 680 26.91 36.37 15.14
C PHE A 680 25.68 36.61 14.25
N PHE A 681 24.45 36.32 14.73
CA PHE A 681 23.22 36.51 13.96
C PHE A 681 23.03 37.95 13.45
N ALA A 682 23.43 38.95 14.23
CA ALA A 682 23.32 40.37 13.87
C ALA A 682 24.49 40.89 13.02
N HIS A 683 25.47 40.05 12.68
CA HIS A 683 26.68 40.48 11.98
C HIS A 683 26.38 40.72 10.49
N PRO A 684 26.67 41.92 9.93
CA PRO A 684 26.27 42.27 8.56
C PRO A 684 26.81 41.35 7.47
N GLU A 685 28.07 40.92 7.60
CA GLU A 685 28.75 40.05 6.62
C GLU A 685 28.27 38.59 6.66
N LEU A 686 27.70 38.18 7.79
CA LEU A 686 27.12 36.84 8.00
C LEU A 686 25.60 36.84 7.80
N SER A 687 25.01 37.99 7.44
CA SER A 687 23.58 38.08 7.17
C SER A 687 23.17 37.12 6.05
N GLY A 688 24.00 36.92 5.02
CA GLY A 688 23.78 35.94 3.97
C GLY A 688 23.78 34.49 4.49
N TYR A 689 24.71 34.16 5.39
CA TYR A 689 24.78 32.88 6.09
C TYR A 689 23.54 32.64 6.97
N PHE A 690 23.23 33.55 7.89
CA PHE A 690 22.10 33.39 8.81
C PHE A 690 20.75 33.52 8.12
N ASN A 691 20.61 34.29 7.02
CA ASN A 691 19.39 34.32 6.20
C ASN A 691 19.24 33.05 5.34
N SER A 692 20.35 32.43 4.90
CA SER A 692 20.31 31.11 4.28
C SER A 692 19.83 30.05 5.27
N ARG A 693 20.21 30.19 6.54
CA ARG A 693 19.88 29.28 7.64
C ARG A 693 18.49 29.51 8.26
N SER A 694 18.05 30.76 8.40
CA SER A 694 16.75 31.19 8.98
C SER A 694 15.57 31.06 8.02
N LYS A 695 15.83 30.95 6.70
CA LYS A 695 14.80 30.52 5.74
C LYS A 695 14.70 29.00 5.63
N ALA A 696 15.76 28.28 6.00
CA ALA A 696 15.77 26.82 6.10
C ALA A 696 15.31 26.30 7.48
N GLN A 697 15.27 27.16 8.49
CA GLN A 697 14.56 26.98 9.77
C GLN A 697 13.39 27.97 9.77
N GLY A 698 12.21 27.59 9.28
CA GLY A 698 11.03 28.48 9.35
C GLY A 698 10.90 29.10 10.74
N SER A 699 11.08 30.42 10.84
CA SER A 699 11.30 31.12 12.10
C SER A 699 10.06 31.04 13.01
N PRO A 700 10.19 30.49 14.23
CA PRO A 700 9.40 30.93 15.37
C PRO A 700 10.12 32.12 16.02
N VAL A 701 9.35 33.01 16.67
CA VAL A 701 9.82 34.14 17.48
C VAL A 701 10.04 35.45 16.72
N LYS A 702 8.94 36.19 16.54
CA LYS A 702 8.96 37.65 16.61
C LYS A 702 8.83 38.01 18.10
N ARG A 703 9.95 38.14 18.81
CA ARG A 703 9.93 38.56 20.22
C ARG A 703 9.68 40.07 20.28
N GLU A 704 8.65 40.41 21.02
CA GLU A 704 8.25 41.76 21.40
C GLU A 704 9.43 42.55 21.95
N LEU A 705 9.58 43.78 21.47
CA LEU A 705 10.46 44.77 22.08
C LEU A 705 9.76 45.37 23.30
N ASN A 706 10.28 45.05 24.48
CA ASN A 706 10.04 45.83 25.69
C ASN A 706 10.43 47.30 25.43
N ARG A 707 9.44 48.20 25.46
CA ARG A 707 9.64 49.61 25.80
C ARG A 707 8.83 49.89 27.06
N GLU A 708 9.53 50.14 28.15
CA GLU A 708 8.95 50.63 29.40
C GLU A 708 8.43 52.07 29.24
N ASP A 709 7.24 52.25 29.80
CA ASP A 709 6.58 53.44 30.36
C ASP A 709 6.46 54.76 29.59
N GLY A 710 5.19 55.07 29.29
CA GLY A 710 4.69 56.38 28.92
C GLY A 710 3.17 56.37 28.74
N LEU A 711 2.42 56.38 29.85
CA LEU A 711 0.97 56.52 29.90
C LEU A 711 0.42 57.64 28.98
N LYS A 712 -0.57 57.32 28.14
CA LYS A 712 -1.82 58.09 27.98
C LYS A 712 -2.86 57.39 27.12
N VAL A 713 -4.02 57.16 27.76
CA VAL A 713 -5.29 56.73 27.18
C VAL A 713 -5.85 57.80 26.23
N ALA A 714 -6.27 57.41 25.02
CA ALA A 714 -7.33 58.12 24.29
C ALA A 714 -7.95 57.28 23.15
N ARG A 715 -9.18 56.81 23.43
CA ARG A 715 -10.37 56.78 22.56
C ARG A 715 -10.26 56.24 21.13
N ARG A 716 -10.84 55.04 20.96
CA ARG A 716 -11.55 54.58 19.76
C ARG A 716 -12.48 55.68 19.21
N ARG A 717 -12.43 55.90 17.90
CA ARG A 717 -13.56 56.39 17.10
C ARG A 717 -13.88 55.39 15.99
N PRO A 718 -15.18 55.13 15.72
CA PRO A 718 -15.66 54.00 14.91
C PRO A 718 -15.80 54.36 13.42
N SER A 719 -15.94 53.31 12.61
CA SER A 719 -16.26 53.34 11.18
C SER A 719 -17.58 54.07 10.89
N LYS A 720 -17.53 55.01 9.94
CA LYS A 720 -18.69 55.70 9.34
C LYS A 720 -19.51 54.72 8.48
N LEU A 721 -20.82 54.69 8.73
CA LEU A 721 -21.87 54.39 7.75
C LEU A 721 -22.26 55.71 7.05
N ILE A 722 -22.75 55.56 5.82
CA ILE A 722 -23.19 56.63 4.91
C ILE A 722 -24.51 57.22 5.40
N GLU A 723 -24.62 58.55 5.35
CA GLU A 723 -25.83 59.35 5.57
C GLU A 723 -26.85 59.14 4.44
N GLU A 724 -28.12 59.00 4.81
CA GLU A 724 -29.23 59.52 4.00
C GLU A 724 -30.22 60.20 4.96
N GLU A 725 -30.73 61.35 4.54
CA GLU A 725 -31.37 62.39 5.36
C GLU A 725 -32.70 61.98 6.03
N THR A 726 -32.95 62.57 7.20
CA THR A 726 -34.25 62.61 7.89
C THR A 726 -35.23 63.57 7.18
N PRO A 727 -36.55 63.50 7.46
CA PRO A 727 -37.04 64.34 8.57
C PRO A 727 -38.08 63.67 9.50
N ASP A 728 -37.97 64.11 10.74
CA ASP A 728 -38.98 64.38 11.76
C ASP A 728 -39.81 63.30 12.46
N SER A 729 -39.93 63.60 13.75
CA SER A 729 -40.45 62.91 14.92
C SER A 729 -41.96 62.83 14.98
N ASP A 730 -42.47 61.83 15.72
CA ASP A 730 -43.34 62.11 16.87
C ASP A 730 -43.46 60.89 17.82
N ASP A 731 -43.77 61.25 19.06
CA ASP A 731 -43.80 60.53 20.34
C ASP A 731 -44.50 59.15 20.41
N ALA A 732 -44.00 58.29 21.31
CA ALA A 732 -44.68 57.87 22.55
C ALA A 732 -44.21 56.49 23.09
N SER A 733 -44.14 56.42 24.41
CA SER A 733 -43.67 55.35 25.31
C SER A 733 -44.74 54.22 25.51
N PRO A 734 -44.64 53.30 26.50
CA PRO A 734 -43.61 52.30 26.84
C PRO A 734 -44.22 50.90 27.23
N GLN A 735 -43.38 50.01 27.82
CA GLN A 735 -43.70 48.85 28.69
C GLN A 735 -44.12 47.53 28.02
N ALA A 736 -43.96 46.32 28.59
CA ALA A 736 -43.07 45.68 29.57
C ALA A 736 -43.56 44.21 29.69
N ILE A 737 -42.77 43.35 30.36
CA ILE A 737 -43.18 42.10 31.06
C ILE A 737 -43.12 40.75 30.28
N SER A 738 -42.35 39.82 30.87
CA SER A 738 -42.24 38.36 30.66
C SER A 738 -43.45 37.62 31.32
N PRO A 739 -43.55 36.28 31.57
CA PRO A 739 -42.69 35.12 31.26
C PRO A 739 -43.45 33.82 30.80
N GLN A 740 -42.66 32.79 30.47
CA GLN A 740 -42.82 31.32 30.60
C GLN A 740 -44.19 30.58 30.52
N ALA A 741 -44.26 29.71 29.49
CA ALA A 741 -44.38 28.22 29.53
C ALA A 741 -45.74 27.49 29.29
N THR A 742 -45.59 26.43 28.46
CA THR A 742 -46.34 25.16 28.28
C THR A 742 -47.36 24.97 27.12
N SER A 743 -46.98 24.01 26.26
CA SER A 743 -47.76 22.87 25.71
C SER A 743 -48.64 22.99 24.44
N THR A 744 -48.17 22.25 23.40
CA THR A 744 -48.90 21.36 22.46
C THR A 744 -50.09 21.87 21.65
N ALA A 745 -49.98 21.89 20.31
CA ALA A 745 -50.42 20.79 19.41
C ALA A 745 -50.57 21.24 17.94
N LEU A 746 -49.88 20.50 17.06
CA LEU A 746 -50.31 19.98 15.74
C LEU A 746 -50.82 20.89 14.57
N VAL A 747 -50.17 20.63 13.42
CA VAL A 747 -50.57 20.77 11.99
C VAL A 747 -50.38 22.13 11.32
N GLU A 748 -49.39 22.21 10.41
CA GLU A 748 -49.60 22.58 8.99
C GLU A 748 -48.34 22.32 8.13
N THR A 749 -48.58 21.98 6.85
CA THR A 749 -47.69 21.53 5.76
C THR A 749 -46.47 22.42 5.43
N PRO A 750 -45.30 21.88 5.01
CA PRO A 750 -44.19 22.70 4.54
C PRO A 750 -44.29 22.92 3.02
N GLY A 751 -44.53 24.16 2.61
CA GLY A 751 -44.50 24.55 1.20
C GLY A 751 -44.16 26.02 1.03
N ARG A 752 -42.88 26.40 1.19
CA ARG A 752 -42.23 27.59 0.59
C ARG A 752 -40.83 27.81 1.17
N ALA A 753 -39.83 27.12 0.62
CA ALA A 753 -38.41 27.46 0.84
C ALA A 753 -37.61 27.61 -0.48
N LEU A 754 -38.29 27.55 -1.63
CA LEU A 754 -37.65 27.73 -2.95
C LEU A 754 -37.72 29.17 -3.49
N SER A 755 -38.45 30.07 -2.82
CA SER A 755 -38.63 31.44 -3.31
C SER A 755 -37.50 32.42 -2.95
N GLN A 756 -36.67 32.13 -1.94
CA GLN A 756 -35.62 33.06 -1.50
C GLN A 756 -34.26 32.83 -2.19
N VAL A 757 -34.01 31.63 -2.74
CA VAL A 757 -32.74 31.35 -3.47
C VAL A 757 -32.80 31.86 -4.92
N ALA A 758 -33.99 32.00 -5.50
CA ALA A 758 -34.16 32.44 -6.90
C ALA A 758 -33.91 33.95 -7.13
N SER A 759 -33.74 34.76 -6.08
CA SER A 759 -33.55 36.22 -6.20
C SER A 759 -32.09 36.69 -6.20
N ARG A 760 -31.11 35.79 -6.06
CA ARG A 760 -29.67 36.13 -6.05
C ARG A 760 -28.92 35.80 -7.35
N ILE A 761 -29.61 35.32 -8.38
CA ILE A 761 -29.00 35.10 -9.70
C ILE A 761 -29.36 36.31 -10.56
N ALA A 762 -28.38 37.19 -10.77
CA ALA A 762 -28.52 38.28 -11.74
C ALA A 762 -28.78 37.67 -13.13
N LEU A 763 -29.93 38.01 -13.72
CA LEU A 763 -30.23 37.64 -15.10
C LEU A 763 -29.20 38.32 -16.02
N PRO A 764 -28.61 37.61 -16.99
CA PRO A 764 -27.69 38.20 -17.96
C PRO A 764 -28.41 39.27 -18.78
N ALA A 765 -27.81 40.44 -18.91
CA ALA A 765 -28.44 41.63 -19.50
C ALA A 765 -28.61 41.55 -21.02
N THR A 766 -27.99 40.57 -21.70
CA THR A 766 -28.12 40.41 -23.15
C THR A 766 -28.05 38.95 -23.62
N PRO A 767 -28.66 38.61 -24.78
CA PRO A 767 -28.52 37.29 -25.40
C PRO A 767 -27.07 36.89 -25.72
N ALA A 768 -26.18 37.87 -25.90
CA ALA A 768 -24.76 37.64 -26.14
C ALA A 768 -24.04 37.06 -24.90
N ASP A 769 -24.43 37.49 -23.70
CA ASP A 769 -23.84 36.98 -22.45
C ASP A 769 -24.26 35.53 -22.17
N VAL A 770 -25.49 35.16 -22.55
CA VAL A 770 -25.95 33.77 -22.51
C VAL A 770 -25.18 32.93 -23.52
N ALA A 771 -24.99 33.43 -24.73
CA ALA A 771 -24.19 32.74 -25.75
C ALA A 771 -22.74 32.53 -25.28
N MET A 772 -22.09 33.55 -24.69
CA MET A 772 -20.74 33.42 -24.15
C MET A 772 -20.66 32.49 -22.93
N ALA A 773 -21.69 32.47 -22.06
CA ALA A 773 -21.75 31.55 -20.93
C ALA A 773 -21.93 30.10 -21.39
N VAL A 774 -22.77 29.88 -22.40
CA VAL A 774 -22.92 28.57 -23.06
C VAL A 774 -21.61 28.18 -23.73
N ASP A 775 -20.93 29.08 -24.44
CA ASP A 775 -19.69 28.78 -25.13
C ASP A 775 -18.52 28.51 -24.16
N ARG A 776 -18.45 29.24 -23.03
CA ARG A 776 -17.53 28.93 -21.91
C ARG A 776 -17.84 27.59 -21.25
N SER A 777 -19.11 27.27 -21.04
CA SER A 777 -19.49 25.96 -20.49
C SER A 777 -19.20 24.82 -21.47
N THR A 778 -19.40 25.04 -22.76
CA THR A 778 -19.16 24.07 -23.83
C THR A 778 -17.67 23.84 -24.04
N SER A 779 -16.86 24.89 -23.99
CA SER A 779 -15.40 24.79 -24.04
C SER A 779 -14.81 24.14 -22.78
N ALA A 780 -15.34 24.44 -21.59
CA ALA A 780 -14.94 23.77 -20.34
C ALA A 780 -15.32 22.28 -20.33
N VAL A 781 -16.52 21.93 -20.84
CA VAL A 781 -16.93 20.54 -21.03
C VAL A 781 -16.04 19.85 -22.06
N ARG A 782 -15.73 20.50 -23.18
CA ARG A 782 -14.84 19.96 -24.21
C ARG A 782 -13.43 19.73 -23.69
N GLN A 783 -12.87 20.65 -22.91
CA GLN A 783 -11.56 20.49 -22.27
C GLN A 783 -11.57 19.34 -21.25
N ARG A 784 -12.63 19.21 -20.43
CA ARG A 784 -12.78 18.05 -19.53
C ARG A 784 -12.95 16.73 -20.28
N VAL A 785 -13.71 16.71 -21.37
CA VAL A 785 -13.88 15.51 -22.19
C VAL A 785 -12.55 15.15 -22.86
N HIS A 786 -11.78 16.13 -23.33
CA HIS A 786 -10.45 15.92 -23.90
C HIS A 786 -9.46 15.40 -22.86
N SER A 787 -9.43 15.99 -21.66
CA SER A 787 -8.54 15.52 -20.58
C SER A 787 -8.93 14.12 -20.12
N ILE A 788 -10.22 13.80 -20.01
CA ILE A 788 -10.71 12.45 -19.70
C ILE A 788 -10.35 11.48 -20.84
N TYR A 789 -10.41 11.91 -22.10
CA TYR A 789 -10.05 11.09 -23.26
C TYR A 789 -8.53 10.80 -23.30
N GLU A 790 -7.68 11.77 -22.98
CA GLU A 790 -6.23 11.57 -22.84
C GLU A 790 -5.88 10.72 -21.61
N GLU A 791 -6.46 11.01 -20.44
CA GLU A 791 -6.25 10.23 -19.21
C GLU A 791 -6.80 8.79 -19.30
N SER A 792 -7.79 8.55 -20.18
CA SER A 792 -8.37 7.22 -20.37
C SER A 792 -7.43 6.24 -21.09
N GLY A 793 -6.36 6.73 -21.72
CA GLY A 793 -5.44 5.91 -22.51
C GLY A 793 -6.10 5.23 -23.70
N ILE A 794 -7.31 5.65 -24.12
CA ILE A 794 -8.06 5.01 -25.21
C ILE A 794 -7.30 5.06 -26.53
N THR A 795 -6.53 6.12 -26.78
CA THR A 795 -5.67 6.22 -27.98
C THR A 795 -4.55 5.20 -27.95
N GLU A 796 -3.82 5.09 -26.83
CA GLU A 796 -2.78 4.09 -26.62
C GLU A 796 -3.33 2.67 -26.68
N VAL A 797 -4.47 2.42 -26.05
CA VAL A 797 -5.18 1.13 -26.12
C VAL A 797 -5.67 0.86 -27.54
N SER A 798 -6.15 1.86 -28.28
CA SER A 798 -6.58 1.72 -29.68
C SER A 798 -5.39 1.44 -30.59
N HIS A 799 -4.26 2.10 -30.38
CA HIS A 799 -3.02 1.83 -31.11
C HIS A 799 -2.48 0.44 -30.78
N ALA A 800 -2.40 0.07 -29.50
CA ALA A 800 -2.01 -1.27 -29.07
C ALA A 800 -2.97 -2.35 -29.58
N THR A 801 -4.29 -2.09 -29.58
CA THR A 801 -5.31 -3.00 -30.10
C THR A 801 -5.20 -3.13 -31.61
N ARG A 802 -4.98 -2.02 -32.33
CA ARG A 802 -4.73 -2.03 -33.77
C ARG A 802 -3.46 -2.81 -34.11
N ASP A 803 -2.37 -2.57 -33.39
CA ASP A 803 -1.10 -3.26 -33.60
C ASP A 803 -1.27 -4.76 -33.33
N THR A 804 -1.97 -5.12 -32.25
CA THR A 804 -2.28 -6.53 -31.90
C THR A 804 -3.18 -7.18 -32.95
N LEU A 805 -4.23 -6.51 -33.43
CA LEU A 805 -5.14 -7.06 -34.45
C LEU A 805 -4.53 -7.10 -35.86
N SER A 806 -3.50 -6.31 -36.12
CA SER A 806 -2.82 -6.24 -37.42
C SER A 806 -1.76 -7.33 -37.62
N THR A 807 -1.48 -8.15 -36.61
CA THR A 807 -0.52 -9.24 -36.74
C THR A 807 -1.07 -10.38 -37.60
N VAL A 808 -0.19 -11.09 -38.31
CA VAL A 808 -0.55 -12.24 -39.15
C VAL A 808 -1.25 -13.33 -38.32
N THR A 809 -0.81 -13.53 -37.08
CA THR A 809 -1.42 -14.47 -36.13
C THR A 809 -2.83 -14.08 -35.73
N SER A 810 -3.12 -12.78 -35.56
CA SER A 810 -4.46 -12.29 -35.30
C SER A 810 -5.40 -12.46 -36.50
N VAL A 811 -4.92 -12.25 -37.72
CA VAL A 811 -5.69 -12.51 -38.94
C VAL A 811 -6.00 -14.00 -39.09
N LEU A 812 -5.01 -14.88 -38.86
CA LEU A 812 -5.20 -16.33 -38.81
C LEU A 812 -6.24 -16.74 -37.77
N PHE A 813 -6.18 -16.16 -36.57
CA PHE A 813 -7.14 -16.40 -35.50
C PHE A 813 -8.55 -15.95 -35.86
N CYS A 814 -8.70 -14.76 -36.49
CA CYS A 814 -9.99 -14.25 -36.94
C CYS A 814 -10.63 -15.15 -38.01
N VAL A 815 -9.85 -15.63 -38.98
CA VAL A 815 -10.33 -16.54 -40.03
C VAL A 815 -10.71 -17.90 -39.43
N ALA A 816 -9.88 -18.46 -38.54
CA ALA A 816 -10.20 -19.71 -37.85
C ALA A 816 -11.43 -19.57 -36.90
N GLY A 817 -11.58 -18.43 -36.24
CA GLY A 817 -12.73 -18.09 -35.40
C GLY A 817 -14.02 -17.96 -36.21
N TRP A 818 -13.94 -17.41 -37.43
CA TRP A 818 -15.06 -17.37 -38.37
C TRP A 818 -15.47 -18.76 -38.85
N GLU A 819 -14.51 -19.62 -39.21
CA GLU A 819 -14.78 -21.01 -39.56
C GLU A 819 -15.44 -21.75 -38.39
N MET A 820 -14.87 -21.62 -37.18
CA MET A 820 -15.41 -22.21 -35.95
C MET A 820 -16.83 -21.71 -35.66
N TRP A 821 -17.11 -20.42 -35.85
CA TRP A 821 -18.45 -19.85 -35.64
C TRP A 821 -19.51 -20.49 -36.55
N ASN A 822 -19.14 -20.78 -37.81
CA ASN A 822 -20.03 -21.45 -38.76
C ASN A 822 -20.20 -22.93 -38.40
N VAL A 823 -19.09 -23.64 -38.15
CA VAL A 823 -19.10 -25.06 -37.75
C VAL A 823 -19.88 -25.27 -36.46
N ARG A 824 -19.73 -24.37 -35.48
CA ARG A 824 -20.42 -24.41 -34.17
C ARG A 824 -21.92 -24.59 -34.34
N ARG A 825 -22.57 -23.90 -35.27
CA ARG A 825 -24.03 -23.97 -35.44
C ARG A 825 -24.51 -25.39 -35.78
N GLU A 826 -23.65 -26.16 -36.46
CA GLU A 826 -23.93 -27.53 -36.87
C GLU A 826 -23.53 -28.57 -35.82
N ILE A 827 -22.37 -28.41 -35.17
CA ILE A 827 -21.88 -29.37 -34.16
C ILE A 827 -22.49 -29.14 -32.77
N LEU A 828 -22.97 -27.92 -32.50
CA LEU A 828 -23.53 -27.49 -31.23
C LEU A 828 -24.81 -26.68 -31.51
N SER A 829 -25.84 -27.39 -31.97
CA SER A 829 -27.11 -26.77 -32.37
C SER A 829 -27.78 -26.05 -31.19
N ASN A 830 -28.45 -24.95 -31.49
CA ASN A 830 -29.21 -24.22 -30.49
C ASN A 830 -30.56 -24.89 -30.28
N VAL A 831 -30.91 -25.14 -29.03
CA VAL A 831 -32.22 -25.64 -28.63
C VAL A 831 -32.99 -24.49 -28.00
N TYR A 832 -34.29 -24.41 -28.28
CA TYR A 832 -35.17 -23.37 -27.75
C TYR A 832 -35.13 -23.38 -26.22
N ALA A 833 -34.60 -22.33 -25.59
CA ALA A 833 -34.58 -22.27 -24.14
C ALA A 833 -35.97 -21.86 -23.63
N PHE A 834 -36.31 -20.59 -23.75
CA PHE A 834 -37.55 -20.00 -23.26
C PHE A 834 -37.88 -18.75 -24.06
N THR A 835 -39.13 -18.32 -24.02
CA THR A 835 -39.54 -17.03 -24.58
C THR A 835 -39.56 -16.00 -23.46
N ILE A 836 -38.85 -14.89 -23.64
CA ILE A 836 -38.98 -13.72 -22.77
C ILE A 836 -40.34 -13.08 -23.10
N PRO A 837 -41.27 -13.01 -22.14
CA PRO A 837 -42.59 -12.46 -22.39
C PRO A 837 -42.50 -10.94 -22.60
N ALA A 838 -43.36 -10.44 -23.49
CA ALA A 838 -43.54 -9.03 -23.78
C ALA A 838 -43.82 -8.22 -22.50
N ILE A 839 -42.99 -7.22 -22.24
CA ILE A 839 -43.27 -6.22 -21.19
C ILE A 839 -44.10 -5.11 -21.84
N SER A 840 -45.42 -5.14 -21.61
CA SER A 840 -46.38 -4.19 -22.18
C SER A 840 -46.05 -2.72 -21.86
N ALA A 841 -45.41 -2.45 -20.72
CA ALA A 841 -44.95 -1.12 -20.33
C ALA A 841 -43.78 -0.57 -21.18
N LEU A 842 -43.06 -1.43 -21.91
CA LEU A 842 -41.90 -1.08 -22.73
C LEU A 842 -42.15 -1.24 -24.24
N GLY A 843 -43.36 -1.67 -24.64
CA GLY A 843 -43.72 -1.87 -26.05
C GLY A 843 -42.98 -3.01 -26.75
N THR A 844 -42.36 -3.93 -26.00
CA THR A 844 -41.56 -5.03 -26.54
C THR A 844 -42.44 -6.24 -26.89
N SER A 845 -42.13 -6.96 -27.97
CA SER A 845 -42.76 -8.24 -28.34
C SER A 845 -42.09 -9.44 -27.67
N ASP A 846 -42.79 -10.58 -27.65
CA ASP A 846 -42.25 -11.86 -27.18
C ASP A 846 -40.97 -12.24 -27.94
N TYR A 847 -39.91 -12.58 -27.21
CA TYR A 847 -38.61 -12.91 -27.79
C TYR A 847 -38.19 -14.35 -27.45
N PRO A 848 -38.18 -15.29 -28.43
CA PRO A 848 -37.72 -16.65 -28.21
C PRO A 848 -36.20 -16.68 -28.07
N VAL A 849 -35.72 -17.13 -26.91
CA VAL A 849 -34.30 -17.32 -26.60
C VAL A 849 -33.90 -18.75 -26.89
N TYR A 850 -32.85 -18.95 -27.70
CA TYR A 850 -32.27 -20.25 -27.99
C TYR A 850 -30.87 -20.34 -27.36
N VAL A 851 -30.53 -21.48 -26.75
CA VAL A 851 -29.20 -21.73 -26.15
C VAL A 851 -28.54 -22.96 -26.77
N PRO A 852 -27.20 -23.02 -26.84
CA PRO A 852 -26.51 -24.19 -27.38
C PRO A 852 -26.73 -25.44 -26.53
N ASP A 853 -26.94 -26.59 -27.16
CA ASP A 853 -27.07 -27.87 -26.46
C ASP A 853 -25.71 -28.39 -25.97
N MET A 854 -25.39 -28.06 -24.71
CA MET A 854 -24.14 -28.48 -24.09
C MET A 854 -24.05 -29.99 -23.83
N PHE A 855 -25.15 -30.75 -23.92
CA PHE A 855 -25.11 -32.22 -23.76
C PHE A 855 -24.48 -32.92 -24.96
N LEU A 856 -24.44 -32.28 -26.14
CA LEU A 856 -23.75 -32.80 -27.31
C LEU A 856 -22.26 -33.02 -27.05
N LEU A 857 -21.64 -32.24 -26.14
CA LEU A 857 -20.26 -32.39 -25.70
C LEU A 857 -19.95 -33.74 -25.05
N LEU A 858 -20.96 -34.48 -24.58
CA LEU A 858 -20.78 -35.81 -24.00
C LEU A 858 -20.94 -36.94 -25.03
N THR A 859 -21.12 -36.59 -26.31
CA THR A 859 -21.43 -37.55 -27.38
C THR A 859 -20.41 -37.50 -28.50
N SER A 860 -20.27 -38.61 -29.24
CA SER A 860 -19.44 -38.68 -30.44
C SER A 860 -19.92 -37.76 -31.57
N SER A 861 -21.19 -37.33 -31.55
CA SER A 861 -21.78 -36.40 -32.52
C SER A 861 -21.10 -35.03 -32.49
N PHE A 862 -20.57 -34.61 -31.33
CA PHE A 862 -19.75 -33.40 -31.21
C PHE A 862 -18.28 -33.69 -31.54
N TRP A 863 -17.69 -34.68 -30.87
CA TRP A 863 -16.24 -34.91 -30.92
C TRP A 863 -15.74 -35.37 -32.29
N SER A 864 -16.49 -36.20 -33.02
CA SER A 864 -16.08 -36.70 -34.33
C SER A 864 -15.85 -35.56 -35.36
N PRO A 865 -16.82 -34.67 -35.62
CA PRO A 865 -16.59 -33.51 -36.48
C PRO A 865 -15.67 -32.46 -35.85
N ALA A 866 -15.73 -32.21 -34.54
CA ALA A 866 -14.83 -31.24 -33.90
C ALA A 866 -13.34 -31.63 -34.04
N LEU A 867 -13.00 -32.89 -33.78
CA LEU A 867 -11.64 -33.40 -33.92
C LEU A 867 -11.20 -33.46 -35.38
N THR A 868 -12.10 -33.79 -36.31
CA THR A 868 -11.82 -33.76 -37.75
C THR A 868 -11.44 -32.34 -38.19
N TRP A 869 -12.19 -31.31 -37.76
CA TRP A 869 -11.86 -29.92 -38.06
C TRP A 869 -10.56 -29.45 -37.38
N ILE A 870 -10.34 -29.80 -36.10
CA ILE A 870 -9.09 -29.47 -35.38
C ILE A 870 -7.89 -30.09 -36.10
N PHE A 871 -8.00 -31.34 -36.54
CA PHE A 871 -6.94 -32.05 -37.23
C PHE A 871 -6.57 -31.40 -38.57
N THR A 872 -7.57 -31.10 -39.40
CA THR A 872 -7.36 -30.54 -40.75
C THR A 872 -7.03 -29.04 -40.73
N SER A 873 -7.61 -28.27 -39.80
CA SER A 873 -7.53 -26.81 -39.81
C SER A 873 -6.49 -26.22 -38.86
N ILE A 874 -6.00 -27.01 -37.88
CA ILE A 874 -5.07 -26.53 -36.86
C ILE A 874 -3.87 -27.46 -36.70
N ALA A 875 -4.08 -28.74 -36.34
CA ALA A 875 -3.00 -29.61 -35.88
C ALA A 875 -1.96 -29.92 -36.97
N VAL A 876 -2.40 -30.39 -38.14
CA VAL A 876 -1.48 -30.70 -39.25
C VAL A 876 -0.80 -29.43 -39.81
N PRO A 877 -1.52 -28.34 -40.09
CA PRO A 877 -0.90 -27.08 -40.51
C PRO A 877 0.13 -26.53 -39.51
N CYS A 878 -0.15 -26.57 -38.20
CA CYS A 878 0.80 -26.16 -37.16
C CYS A 878 2.03 -27.06 -37.12
N PHE A 879 1.84 -28.37 -37.17
CA PHE A 879 2.94 -29.34 -37.13
C PHE A 879 3.90 -29.12 -38.30
N VAL A 880 3.38 -28.98 -39.53
CA VAL A 880 4.22 -28.76 -40.71
C VAL A 880 4.83 -27.35 -40.69
N GLY A 881 4.07 -26.33 -40.30
CA GLY A 881 4.58 -24.95 -40.18
C GLY A 881 5.67 -24.78 -39.11
N TYR A 882 5.70 -25.65 -38.09
CA TYR A 882 6.78 -25.67 -37.09
C TYR A 882 8.10 -26.18 -37.68
N PHE A 883 8.06 -27.21 -38.55
CA PHE A 883 9.27 -27.82 -39.11
C PHE A 883 9.75 -27.16 -40.41
N PHE A 884 8.86 -26.56 -41.20
CA PHE A 884 9.18 -25.99 -42.51
C PHE A 884 8.99 -24.47 -42.50
N ASN A 885 10.12 -23.76 -42.57
CA ASN A 885 10.18 -22.30 -42.47
C ASN A 885 10.49 -21.68 -43.84
N LEU A 886 9.45 -21.16 -44.51
CA LEU A 886 9.56 -20.54 -45.84
C LEU A 886 9.71 -19.02 -45.76
N SER A 887 9.27 -18.40 -44.65
CA SER A 887 9.21 -16.95 -44.47
C SER A 887 10.37 -16.35 -43.65
N ALA A 888 11.19 -17.14 -42.95
CA ALA A 888 12.25 -16.65 -42.06
C ALA A 888 13.70 -17.01 -42.49
N THR A 889 14.10 -16.74 -43.74
CA THR A 889 15.53 -16.66 -44.08
C THR A 889 16.03 -15.22 -43.88
N SER A 890 16.42 -14.88 -42.65
CA SER A 890 17.16 -13.65 -42.35
C SER A 890 18.66 -13.93 -42.21
N PRO A 891 19.57 -13.21 -42.91
CA PRO A 891 21.00 -13.31 -42.66
C PRO A 891 21.38 -12.76 -41.26
N PRO A 892 22.51 -13.20 -40.67
CA PRO A 892 22.94 -12.74 -39.36
C PRO A 892 23.26 -11.23 -39.36
N PRO A 893 23.04 -10.51 -38.25
CA PRO A 893 23.15 -9.06 -38.20
C PRO A 893 24.60 -8.58 -38.26
N ALA A 894 24.83 -7.51 -39.03
CA ALA A 894 26.03 -6.68 -38.88
C ALA A 894 25.93 -5.85 -37.59
N ARG A 895 27.02 -5.78 -36.82
CA ARG A 895 27.11 -5.05 -35.54
C ARG A 895 26.65 -3.58 -35.69
N GLY A 896 25.70 -3.14 -34.86
CA GLY A 896 25.51 -1.71 -34.56
C GLY A 896 24.11 -1.10 -34.72
N ARG A 897 23.04 -1.85 -34.99
CA ARG A 897 21.67 -1.29 -35.03
C ARG A 897 20.71 -2.04 -34.09
N THR A 898 20.01 -1.28 -33.24
CA THR A 898 18.89 -1.72 -32.41
C THR A 898 17.67 -2.04 -33.30
N ARG A 899 17.10 -3.24 -33.15
CA ARG A 899 15.90 -3.71 -33.88
C ARG A 899 14.62 -3.04 -33.33
N PRO A 900 13.60 -2.77 -34.17
CA PRO A 900 12.22 -2.71 -33.70
C PRO A 900 11.72 -4.12 -33.31
N ASN A 901 10.94 -4.21 -32.23
CA ASN A 901 10.35 -5.46 -31.72
C ASN A 901 9.32 -6.03 -32.72
N HIS A 902 9.73 -6.94 -33.60
CA HIS A 902 8.80 -7.81 -34.31
C HIS A 902 8.81 -9.20 -33.67
N PRO A 903 7.64 -9.80 -33.38
CA PRO A 903 7.57 -11.14 -32.80
C PRO A 903 8.09 -12.18 -33.81
N ASP A 904 9.02 -13.02 -33.35
CA ASP A 904 9.48 -14.20 -34.08
C ASP A 904 8.36 -15.25 -34.11
N TYR A 905 8.01 -15.74 -35.30
CA TYR A 905 6.98 -16.77 -35.45
C TYR A 905 7.56 -18.14 -35.13
N VAL A 906 6.97 -18.83 -34.14
CA VAL A 906 7.32 -20.23 -33.79
C VAL A 906 6.81 -21.22 -34.84
N VAL A 907 5.69 -20.90 -35.50
CA VAL A 907 5.10 -21.66 -36.61
C VAL A 907 5.03 -20.74 -37.82
N ASP A 908 5.59 -21.16 -38.94
CA ASP A 908 5.59 -20.37 -40.18
C ASP A 908 4.15 -20.17 -40.70
N PRO A 909 3.64 -18.93 -40.75
CA PRO A 909 2.24 -18.67 -41.10
C PRO A 909 1.91 -18.89 -42.58
N LEU A 910 2.92 -18.81 -43.46
CA LEU A 910 2.77 -19.09 -44.88
C LEU A 910 2.65 -20.60 -45.13
N THR A 911 3.57 -21.39 -44.56
CA THR A 911 3.52 -22.86 -44.57
C THR A 911 2.22 -23.35 -43.96
N PHE A 912 1.80 -22.78 -42.81
CA PHE A 912 0.51 -23.09 -42.20
C PHE A 912 -0.65 -22.91 -43.19
N SER A 913 -0.71 -21.77 -43.88
CA SER A 913 -1.79 -21.46 -44.82
C SER A 913 -1.81 -22.40 -46.03
N ILE A 914 -0.63 -22.73 -46.58
CA ILE A 914 -0.48 -23.66 -47.72
C ILE A 914 -0.93 -25.07 -47.32
N VAL A 915 -0.45 -25.56 -46.18
CA VAL A 915 -0.76 -26.92 -45.70
C VAL A 915 -2.24 -27.04 -45.36
N LYS A 916 -2.83 -26.02 -44.72
CA LYS A 916 -4.26 -25.96 -44.45
C LYS A 916 -5.08 -26.02 -45.74
N ALA A 917 -4.67 -25.31 -46.79
CA ALA A 917 -5.34 -25.34 -48.09
C ALA A 917 -5.31 -26.75 -48.71
N LEU A 918 -4.13 -27.38 -48.74
CA LEU A 918 -3.93 -28.70 -49.32
C LEU A 918 -4.72 -29.78 -48.58
N ILE A 919 -4.62 -29.83 -47.24
CA ILE A 919 -5.33 -30.86 -46.48
C ILE A 919 -6.84 -30.66 -46.50
N SER A 920 -7.31 -29.42 -46.52
CA SER A 920 -8.74 -29.12 -46.64
C SER A 920 -9.28 -29.54 -48.01
N PHE A 921 -8.52 -29.35 -49.09
CA PHE A 921 -8.90 -29.82 -50.42
C PHE A 921 -8.93 -31.36 -50.50
N VAL A 922 -7.95 -32.03 -49.93
CA VAL A 922 -7.87 -33.51 -49.94
C VAL A 922 -8.98 -34.14 -49.10
N VAL A 923 -9.22 -33.62 -47.88
CA VAL A 923 -10.23 -34.20 -46.97
C VAL A 923 -11.65 -33.83 -47.39
N TYR A 924 -11.94 -32.54 -47.58
CA TYR A 924 -13.31 -32.08 -47.86
C TYR A 924 -13.65 -32.06 -49.34
N GLY A 925 -12.68 -31.74 -50.22
CA GLY A 925 -12.91 -31.65 -51.67
C GLY A 925 -12.83 -33.00 -52.40
N GLN A 926 -11.92 -33.88 -51.99
CA GLN A 926 -11.74 -35.22 -52.59
C GLN A 926 -12.34 -36.36 -51.74
N GLY A 927 -12.81 -36.07 -50.52
CA GLY A 927 -13.42 -37.07 -49.63
C GLY A 927 -12.43 -38.10 -49.07
N VAL A 928 -11.14 -37.78 -49.00
CA VAL A 928 -10.11 -38.70 -48.50
C VAL A 928 -10.13 -38.73 -46.98
N ASN A 929 -10.34 -39.91 -46.41
CA ASN A 929 -10.49 -40.09 -44.96
C ASN A 929 -9.23 -40.59 -44.24
N PHE A 930 -8.15 -40.89 -44.98
CA PHE A 930 -6.88 -41.40 -44.45
C PHE A 930 -7.00 -42.63 -43.52
N GLY A 931 -8.12 -43.36 -43.56
CA GLY A 931 -8.41 -44.50 -42.69
C GLY A 931 -8.75 -44.16 -41.22
N VAL A 932 -8.73 -42.87 -40.84
CA VAL A 932 -8.91 -42.40 -39.45
C VAL A 932 -10.07 -41.42 -39.31
N LEU A 933 -10.43 -40.73 -40.40
CA LEU A 933 -11.53 -39.76 -40.41
C LEU A 933 -12.86 -40.44 -40.75
N ASN A 934 -13.95 -39.94 -40.18
CA ASN A 934 -15.28 -40.47 -40.43
C ASN A 934 -15.95 -39.71 -41.60
N ASP A 935 -16.35 -40.43 -42.65
CA ASP A 935 -16.97 -39.86 -43.85
C ASP A 935 -18.21 -38.99 -43.52
N PHE A 936 -19.03 -39.42 -42.55
CA PHE A 936 -20.18 -38.64 -42.10
C PHE A 936 -19.79 -37.30 -41.47
N SER A 937 -18.63 -37.25 -40.79
CA SER A 937 -18.11 -36.02 -40.20
C SER A 937 -17.54 -35.08 -41.26
N ILE A 938 -16.92 -35.61 -42.31
CA ILE A 938 -16.40 -34.84 -43.43
C ILE A 938 -17.55 -34.14 -44.16
N THR A 939 -18.60 -34.88 -44.55
CA THR A 939 -19.77 -34.31 -45.24
C THR A 939 -20.50 -33.27 -44.38
N ARG A 940 -20.67 -33.55 -43.08
CA ARG A 940 -21.34 -32.64 -42.14
C ARG A 940 -20.57 -31.33 -41.95
N LEU A 941 -19.24 -31.40 -41.84
CA LEU A 941 -18.40 -30.19 -41.76
C LEU A 941 -18.39 -29.39 -43.06
N ASP A 942 -18.30 -30.05 -44.22
CA ASP A 942 -18.34 -29.36 -45.52
C ASP A 942 -19.68 -28.62 -45.71
N SER A 943 -20.80 -29.21 -45.29
CA SER A 943 -22.10 -28.51 -45.32
C SER A 943 -22.22 -27.34 -44.33
N ALA A 944 -21.46 -27.36 -43.23
CA ALA A 944 -21.54 -26.37 -42.16
C ALA A 944 -20.67 -25.13 -42.44
N ILE A 945 -19.58 -25.31 -43.17
CA ILE A 945 -18.65 -24.23 -43.48
C ILE A 945 -19.24 -23.35 -44.58
N TYR A 946 -19.12 -22.03 -44.39
CA TYR A 946 -19.63 -21.07 -45.36
C TYR A 946 -18.97 -21.26 -46.73
N GLY A 947 -19.73 -21.74 -47.71
CA GLY A 947 -19.21 -22.07 -49.05
C GLY A 947 -18.43 -23.39 -49.13
N GLY A 948 -18.54 -24.25 -48.11
CA GLY A 948 -17.85 -25.53 -47.99
C GLY A 948 -16.32 -25.42 -48.00
N TYR A 949 -15.63 -26.43 -48.50
CA TYR A 949 -14.17 -26.46 -48.61
C TYR A 949 -13.61 -25.28 -49.41
N LYS A 950 -14.37 -24.73 -50.38
CA LYS A 950 -13.99 -23.54 -51.14
C LYS A 950 -13.91 -22.29 -50.25
N GLY A 951 -14.74 -22.22 -49.20
CA GLY A 951 -14.67 -21.19 -48.17
C GLY A 951 -13.37 -21.26 -47.36
N ILE A 952 -12.97 -22.47 -46.95
CA ILE A 952 -11.68 -22.69 -46.26
C ILE A 952 -10.52 -22.27 -47.16
N LEU A 953 -10.55 -22.66 -48.44
CA LEU A 953 -9.52 -22.27 -49.41
C LEU A 953 -9.41 -20.75 -49.56
N THR A 954 -10.56 -20.06 -49.59
CA THR A 954 -10.58 -18.60 -49.65
C THR A 954 -9.97 -17.97 -48.39
N GLY A 955 -10.31 -18.49 -47.20
CA GLY A 955 -9.70 -18.07 -45.94
C GLY A 955 -8.18 -18.27 -45.92
N THR A 956 -7.70 -19.43 -46.38
CA THR A 956 -6.27 -19.73 -46.49
C THR A 956 -5.53 -18.88 -47.52
N ALA A 957 -6.20 -18.47 -48.60
CA ALA A 957 -5.62 -17.56 -49.58
C ALA A 957 -5.43 -16.16 -48.99
N ILE A 958 -6.41 -15.66 -48.21
CA ILE A 958 -6.29 -14.39 -47.50
C ILE A 958 -5.13 -14.44 -46.49
N THR A 959 -5.07 -15.48 -45.64
CA THR A 959 -4.01 -15.60 -44.64
C THR A 959 -2.63 -15.81 -45.27
N GLY A 960 -2.55 -16.54 -46.38
CA GLY A 960 -1.33 -16.69 -47.17
C GLY A 960 -0.84 -15.37 -47.77
N LEU A 961 -1.73 -14.57 -48.37
CA LEU A 961 -1.38 -13.25 -48.92
C LEU A 961 -0.92 -12.27 -47.83
N VAL A 962 -1.58 -12.26 -46.67
CA VAL A 962 -1.18 -11.43 -45.52
C VAL A 962 0.17 -11.88 -44.97
N SER A 963 0.44 -13.19 -44.93
CA SER A 963 1.75 -13.73 -44.52
C SER A 963 2.86 -13.32 -45.50
N ILE A 964 2.59 -13.32 -46.81
CA ILE A 964 3.54 -12.84 -47.83
C ILE A 964 3.77 -11.34 -47.67
N TYR A 965 2.71 -10.55 -47.46
CA TYR A 965 2.82 -9.11 -47.25
C TYR A 965 3.67 -8.76 -46.02
N ASP A 966 3.46 -9.45 -44.89
CA ASP A 966 4.29 -9.30 -43.68
C ASP A 966 5.74 -9.73 -43.92
N ALA A 967 5.96 -10.84 -44.64
CA ALA A 967 7.31 -11.27 -45.01
C ALA A 967 8.02 -10.26 -45.94
N VAL A 968 7.29 -9.57 -46.82
CA VAL A 968 7.82 -8.49 -47.67
C VAL A 968 8.14 -7.24 -46.85
N LEU A 969 7.30 -6.87 -45.87
CA LEU A 969 7.59 -5.74 -44.97
C LEU A 969 8.81 -5.98 -44.06
N ARG A 970 9.10 -7.25 -43.73
CA ARG A 970 10.25 -7.66 -42.92
C ARG A 970 11.57 -7.68 -43.70
N LYS A 971 11.53 -7.64 -45.03
CA LYS A 971 12.68 -7.76 -45.94
C LYS A 971 13.07 -6.40 -46.50
#